data_AF-A0AAF1C501-F1
#
_entry.id   AF-A0AAF1C501-F1
#
_cell.length_a   1.000
_cell.length_b   1.000
_cell.length_c   1.000
_cell.angle_alpha   90.00
_cell.angle_beta   90.00
_cell.angle_gamma   90.00
#
_symmetry.space_group_name_H-M   'P 1'
#
loop_
_entity.id
_entity.type
_entity.pdbx_description
1 polymer ?
#
loop_
_entity_poly.entity_id
_entity_poly.type
_entity_poly.pdbx_seq_one_letter_code
_entity_poly.pdbx_strand_id
1 'polypeptide(L)'
;MYNIAVLLDLDNIKPRLETIEQLCGKYGNMVVKRAFSNTPSVLTAYGSSFRKFDYRFELTPGLNPVSQEVDNLIFQTVDELINNSKLAINLVAIVSNDNDYARLFRYLQSKSIKSLVIGNQIGNKSRENANYVEILTEVMQPTYVGIDLGTTNTVMSLANYNTLRKEWNASVVEVPVKDENGSLVKKAIIPSGVRFTSTDEGEIGGHIKSNAYAFRDQTILAWKHNMGDNLDGKPFEYSLTSGKVSPEKAASQVLSFCRQQLLDKYTNVGGVVITHPASYESDAIEATRKAAVLAGWQEEDVVLLSEPQGALYDFLYSMQRGDIPPAFDVNTPANIMVYDLGGGTLDVTLHQVQWDSNSNTFLINDVAIGSRTRVGGDKVDQLIADYILKNAVNNVNLSPADRDKLGYELPLYAEKFKKLWGSEYFSANDKNNFKLAFQGTFLDNQLPIRHYISVDKMNLILADLLCPDLNLEMLQAMNPETAFDETPFTDRFDTFVVPILDVLLKAKVNTGKIAEVDAILLNGGMTYFPPIKDRLRELFGNIPILDERNPDLAVARGASLYAAGALKSVERVNPTHIYLQTNQEDTTGLRLLIAQGQKYPYKSTLNGLKLPSLAEGYLSFDIWVGMGSKPNVNTNLQRSRGVSFNEILEANLQPGDPLNLEVEYTFDERLLLTLVSQKNEKARFKLEVASDHHNNGFVATTKTMKITSKFDPKTLIPHISRTRKGKEIDDGVRVKFKDWEDVAHQLDRNFNNARLHDRRRDLTKLSAIASNRGEIVNDLLRWLEMDSFWGTSNHPTRSYLAVLCLGEILASLNPEESLALKSAEIKFEQWIQMKINQDLARLDNKLYQAIANIPGKLLWEGFDLKLIEAFKCFQREPSSLVFLNSLGKCGQCNSNNLNFLKNVLKTSKHLGQKEKAAWALSRLISPGQPEEYRIDFKQVEGIAQFALEQLHHVIIKPQVALNMLGCLSQCLAWHALDYELNPSICRQIELLPKSDLPVHSYLSGFRQIESIFDDRIELLPKMLNIATVSEEDSSQIKQFLIDTIRE
;
A
#
# COMPACT_ATOMS: atom_id res chain seq x y z
N MET A 1 -4.76 -11.73 -5.09
CA MET A 1 -5.87 -12.68 -4.83
C MET A 1 -6.02 -13.70 -5.97
N TYR A 2 -5.91 -14.99 -5.65
CA TYR A 2 -6.12 -16.11 -6.57
C TYR A 2 -7.52 -16.71 -6.38
N ASN A 3 -8.24 -17.04 -7.46
CA ASN A 3 -9.27 -18.08 -7.39
C ASN A 3 -8.60 -19.42 -7.72
N ILE A 4 -8.73 -20.40 -6.82
CA ILE A 4 -7.98 -21.65 -6.88
C ILE A 4 -8.95 -22.81 -7.09
N ALA A 5 -8.64 -23.62 -8.09
CA ALA A 5 -9.33 -24.88 -8.38
C ALA A 5 -8.40 -26.06 -8.07
N VAL A 6 -8.91 -27.06 -7.35
CA VAL A 6 -8.17 -28.30 -7.03
C VAL A 6 -8.91 -29.48 -7.65
N LEU A 7 -8.32 -30.08 -8.67
CA LEU A 7 -8.81 -31.26 -9.39
C LEU A 7 -8.30 -32.53 -8.70
N LEU A 8 -9.19 -33.36 -8.16
CA LEU A 8 -8.81 -34.50 -7.33
C LEU A 8 -9.39 -35.81 -7.86
N ASP A 9 -8.52 -36.76 -8.17
CA ASP A 9 -8.87 -38.16 -8.33
C ASP A 9 -9.01 -38.81 -6.93
N LEU A 10 -10.22 -38.75 -6.36
CA LEU A 10 -10.45 -38.84 -4.91
C LEU A 10 -10.42 -40.23 -4.27
N ASP A 11 -10.02 -41.29 -4.98
CA ASP A 11 -10.16 -42.64 -4.43
C ASP A 11 -9.30 -42.94 -3.17
N ASN A 12 -8.44 -42.02 -2.67
CA ASN A 12 -7.67 -42.20 -1.42
C ASN A 12 -7.26 -40.91 -0.61
N ILE A 13 -7.97 -39.77 -0.70
CA ILE A 13 -7.36 -38.43 -0.38
C ILE A 13 -7.78 -37.76 0.98
N LYS A 14 -8.63 -38.36 1.84
CA LYS A 14 -9.16 -37.69 3.06
C LYS A 14 -8.14 -36.94 3.94
N PRO A 15 -6.97 -37.51 4.30
CA PRO A 15 -5.98 -36.83 5.14
C PRO A 15 -5.25 -35.67 4.44
N ARG A 16 -5.42 -35.51 3.12
CA ARG A 16 -4.68 -34.55 2.29
C ARG A 16 -5.50 -33.30 1.94
N LEU A 17 -6.85 -33.38 1.91
CA LEU A 17 -7.72 -32.23 1.59
C LEU A 17 -7.71 -31.15 2.68
N GLU A 18 -7.82 -31.55 3.95
CA GLU A 18 -7.78 -30.62 5.10
C GLU A 18 -6.46 -29.85 5.16
N THR A 19 -5.34 -30.49 4.81
CA THR A 19 -4.03 -29.84 4.73
C THR A 19 -3.99 -28.78 3.63
N ILE A 20 -4.54 -29.08 2.44
CA ILE A 20 -4.66 -28.10 1.35
C ILE A 20 -5.54 -26.93 1.80
N GLU A 21 -6.67 -27.19 2.44
CA GLU A 21 -7.57 -26.15 2.94
C GLU A 21 -6.95 -25.23 3.99
N GLN A 22 -6.14 -25.80 4.90
CA GLN A 22 -5.37 -25.06 5.90
C GLN A 22 -4.29 -24.20 5.24
N LEU A 23 -3.56 -24.73 4.25
CA LEU A 23 -2.60 -23.95 3.47
C LEU A 23 -3.27 -22.78 2.74
N CYS A 24 -4.43 -23.03 2.14
CA CYS A 24 -5.16 -21.99 1.45
C CYS A 24 -5.69 -20.90 2.39
N GLY A 25 -6.03 -21.25 3.63
CA GLY A 25 -6.37 -20.30 4.68
C GLY A 25 -5.14 -19.52 5.19
N LYS A 26 -4.00 -20.20 5.34
CA LYS A 26 -2.74 -19.64 5.86
C LYS A 26 -2.16 -18.53 4.98
N TYR A 27 -2.15 -18.69 3.66
CA TYR A 27 -1.56 -17.72 2.72
C TYR A 27 -2.57 -16.72 2.14
N GLY A 28 -3.78 -16.68 2.71
CA GLY A 28 -4.67 -15.53 2.72
C GLY A 28 -4.79 -14.78 1.41
N ASN A 29 -5.31 -15.41 0.36
CA ASN A 29 -5.60 -14.73 -0.90
C ASN A 29 -6.64 -15.47 -1.76
N MET A 30 -7.59 -16.15 -1.12
CA MET A 30 -8.51 -17.04 -1.83
C MET A 30 -9.96 -16.66 -1.58
N VAL A 31 -10.63 -16.23 -2.65
CA VAL A 31 -12.02 -15.76 -2.60
C VAL A 31 -13.00 -16.94 -2.59
N VAL A 32 -12.67 -18.06 -3.25
CA VAL A 32 -13.52 -19.27 -3.34
C VAL A 32 -12.66 -20.54 -3.47
N LYS A 33 -12.95 -21.59 -2.68
CA LYS A 33 -12.36 -22.95 -2.79
C LYS A 33 -13.26 -23.83 -3.66
N ARG A 34 -12.71 -24.56 -4.65
CA ARG A 34 -13.48 -25.57 -5.42
C ARG A 34 -12.67 -26.85 -5.67
N ALA A 35 -13.20 -28.00 -5.27
CA ALA A 35 -12.63 -29.33 -5.33
C ALA A 35 -13.58 -30.27 -6.04
N PHE A 36 -13.02 -31.30 -6.66
CA PHE A 36 -13.57 -31.79 -7.90
C PHE A 36 -13.27 -33.28 -8.09
N SER A 37 -14.29 -34.16 -8.10
CA SER A 37 -14.15 -35.63 -8.19
C SER A 37 -15.25 -36.28 -9.02
N ASN A 38 -14.92 -37.42 -9.63
CA ASN A 38 -15.82 -38.21 -10.47
C ASN A 38 -16.19 -39.58 -9.89
N THR A 39 -15.76 -39.96 -8.67
CA THR A 39 -15.95 -41.35 -8.18
C THR A 39 -17.12 -41.50 -7.19
N PRO A 40 -18.10 -42.40 -7.48
CA PRO A 40 -19.26 -42.67 -6.61
C PRO A 40 -18.91 -43.05 -5.17
N SER A 41 -17.74 -43.67 -4.96
CA SER A 41 -17.20 -44.10 -3.67
C SER A 41 -17.12 -42.97 -2.62
N VAL A 42 -16.91 -41.73 -3.07
CA VAL A 42 -16.78 -40.54 -2.21
C VAL A 42 -18.13 -40.10 -1.63
N LEU A 43 -19.21 -40.16 -2.41
CA LEU A 43 -20.55 -39.83 -1.94
C LEU A 43 -21.01 -40.80 -0.84
N THR A 44 -20.62 -42.08 -0.97
CA THR A 44 -21.01 -43.14 -0.04
C THR A 44 -20.26 -43.07 1.30
N ALA A 45 -18.98 -42.68 1.30
CA ALA A 45 -18.17 -42.64 2.52
C ALA A 45 -18.42 -41.41 3.42
N TYR A 46 -19.03 -40.33 2.92
CA TYR A 46 -19.15 -39.06 3.65
C TYR A 46 -20.57 -38.51 3.83
N GLY A 47 -21.58 -39.03 3.13
CA GLY A 47 -22.99 -38.71 3.37
C GLY A 47 -23.35 -37.20 3.36
N SER A 48 -24.39 -36.80 4.11
CA SER A 48 -24.89 -35.41 4.19
C SER A 48 -23.89 -34.41 4.80
N SER A 49 -22.82 -34.89 5.44
CA SER A 49 -21.71 -34.07 5.93
C SER A 49 -20.82 -33.53 4.80
N PHE A 50 -20.92 -34.09 3.58
CA PHE A 50 -20.20 -33.61 2.39
C PHE A 50 -20.77 -32.28 1.86
N ARG A 51 -22.03 -31.93 2.16
CA ARG A 51 -22.68 -30.65 1.73
C ARG A 51 -22.32 -29.43 2.60
N LYS A 52 -21.37 -29.56 3.52
CA LYS A 52 -20.84 -28.44 4.32
C LYS A 52 -19.61 -27.76 3.71
N PHE A 53 -19.09 -28.26 2.58
CA PHE A 53 -17.99 -27.66 1.83
C PHE A 53 -18.35 -27.60 0.33
N ASP A 54 -18.28 -26.41 -0.29
CA ASP A 54 -18.72 -26.13 -1.67
C ASP A 54 -17.77 -26.72 -2.73
N TYR A 55 -18.00 -27.95 -3.22
CA TYR A 55 -17.15 -28.65 -4.19
C TYR A 55 -17.98 -29.37 -5.29
N ARG A 56 -17.63 -29.30 -6.60
CA ARG A 56 -18.41 -29.87 -7.75
C ARG A 56 -17.61 -30.27 -9.00
N PHE A 57 -17.56 -31.54 -9.43
CA PHE A 57 -17.04 -31.86 -10.78
C PHE A 57 -17.86 -32.84 -11.58
N GLU A 58 -17.60 -32.83 -12.90
CA GLU A 58 -17.93 -33.92 -13.81
C GLU A 58 -16.94 -33.89 -15.00
N LEU A 59 -16.03 -34.86 -15.15
CA LEU A 59 -15.34 -35.10 -16.43
C LEU A 59 -15.93 -36.38 -17.06
N THR A 60 -16.89 -36.15 -17.95
CA THR A 60 -17.81 -37.05 -18.67
C THR A 60 -17.15 -38.28 -19.32
N PRO A 61 -17.79 -39.48 -19.37
CA PRO A 61 -18.86 -39.71 -20.38
C PRO A 61 -19.97 -40.75 -20.01
N GLY A 62 -21.24 -40.47 -20.36
CA GLY A 62 -22.25 -41.52 -20.59
C GLY A 62 -23.64 -41.40 -19.92
N LEU A 63 -23.96 -40.33 -19.17
CA LEU A 63 -25.26 -40.16 -18.51
C LEU A 63 -25.82 -38.74 -18.66
N ASN A 64 -27.15 -38.63 -18.74
CA ASN A 64 -27.89 -37.37 -18.90
C ASN A 64 -28.12 -36.67 -17.54
N PRO A 65 -27.90 -35.34 -17.40
CA PRO A 65 -28.08 -34.63 -16.15
C PRO A 65 -29.54 -34.20 -15.89
N VAL A 66 -29.94 -34.13 -14.60
CA VAL A 66 -31.29 -33.78 -14.11
C VAL A 66 -31.29 -32.47 -13.31
N SER A 67 -32.40 -31.72 -13.37
CA SER A 67 -32.62 -30.38 -12.80
C SER A 67 -33.17 -30.36 -11.37
N GLN A 68 -32.51 -29.66 -10.43
CA GLN A 68 -33.13 -28.79 -9.40
C GLN A 68 -32.08 -28.05 -8.55
N GLU A 69 -32.58 -27.05 -7.80
CA GLU A 69 -31.97 -25.93 -7.07
C GLU A 69 -30.52 -26.02 -6.53
N VAL A 70 -29.87 -24.86 -6.58
CA VAL A 70 -28.57 -24.46 -6.03
C VAL A 70 -27.33 -25.15 -6.62
N ASP A 71 -27.39 -26.40 -7.07
CA ASP A 71 -26.18 -27.24 -7.05
C ASP A 71 -25.33 -27.58 -8.30
N ASN A 72 -25.38 -26.92 -9.49
CA ASN A 72 -24.48 -27.34 -10.62
C ASN A 72 -23.73 -26.26 -11.46
N LEU A 73 -22.38 -26.27 -11.36
CA LEU A 73 -21.41 -25.74 -12.34
C LEU A 73 -20.69 -27.03 -12.72
N ILE A 74 -21.32 -27.77 -13.63
CA ILE A 74 -20.75 -28.96 -14.23
C ILE A 74 -19.99 -28.47 -15.46
N PHE A 75 -18.68 -28.67 -15.48
CA PHE A 75 -17.81 -28.31 -16.60
C PHE A 75 -17.53 -29.58 -17.41
N GLN A 76 -18.06 -29.68 -18.62
CA GLN A 76 -17.99 -30.93 -19.42
C GLN A 76 -16.57 -31.24 -19.89
N THR A 77 -15.73 -30.20 -19.98
CA THR A 77 -14.32 -30.29 -20.34
C THR A 77 -13.49 -29.35 -19.48
N VAL A 78 -12.20 -29.62 -19.35
CA VAL A 78 -11.29 -28.73 -18.60
C VAL A 78 -11.20 -27.34 -19.25
N ASP A 79 -11.44 -27.25 -20.57
CA ASP A 79 -11.52 -25.98 -21.30
C ASP A 79 -12.69 -25.09 -20.87
N GLU A 80 -13.84 -25.67 -20.53
CA GLU A 80 -14.98 -24.91 -20.02
C GLU A 80 -14.73 -24.35 -18.62
N LEU A 81 -14.01 -25.10 -17.78
CA LEU A 81 -13.59 -24.63 -16.44
C LEU A 81 -12.60 -23.48 -16.55
N ILE A 82 -11.54 -23.67 -17.34
CA ILE A 82 -10.45 -22.70 -17.52
C ILE A 82 -10.96 -21.39 -18.13
N ASN A 83 -11.82 -21.47 -19.16
CA ASN A 83 -12.30 -20.29 -19.87
C ASN A 83 -13.52 -19.63 -19.19
N ASN A 84 -13.96 -20.13 -18.02
CA ASN A 84 -15.06 -19.53 -17.28
C ASN A 84 -14.60 -18.26 -16.55
N SER A 85 -14.76 -17.13 -17.23
CA SER A 85 -14.46 -15.80 -16.69
C SER A 85 -15.18 -15.43 -15.38
N LYS A 86 -16.26 -16.15 -14.98
CA LYS A 86 -16.94 -15.95 -13.69
C LYS A 86 -16.19 -16.60 -12.53
N LEU A 87 -15.39 -17.64 -12.79
CA LEU A 87 -14.57 -18.27 -11.76
C LEU A 87 -13.19 -17.62 -11.63
N ALA A 88 -12.69 -16.94 -12.66
CA ALA A 88 -11.40 -16.26 -12.69
C ALA A 88 -10.25 -17.10 -12.06
N ILE A 89 -10.24 -18.41 -12.36
CA ILE A 89 -9.29 -19.37 -11.80
C ILE A 89 -7.89 -19.04 -12.31
N ASN A 90 -7.01 -18.69 -11.38
CA ASN A 90 -5.62 -18.32 -11.65
C ASN A 90 -4.64 -19.46 -11.31
N LEU A 91 -5.15 -20.52 -10.67
CA LEU A 91 -4.38 -21.68 -10.20
C LEU A 91 -5.17 -22.99 -10.31
N VAL A 92 -4.60 -24.02 -10.92
CA VAL A 92 -5.24 -25.35 -11.05
C VAL A 92 -4.31 -26.46 -10.57
N ALA A 93 -4.53 -27.03 -9.39
CA ALA A 93 -3.78 -28.20 -8.92
C ALA A 93 -4.48 -29.50 -9.33
N ILE A 94 -3.78 -30.40 -10.02
CA ILE A 94 -4.28 -31.70 -10.52
C ILE A 94 -3.64 -32.83 -9.71
N VAL A 95 -4.47 -33.62 -9.04
CA VAL A 95 -4.07 -34.84 -8.34
C VAL A 95 -4.62 -36.04 -9.07
N SER A 96 -3.74 -36.82 -9.71
CA SER A 96 -4.10 -38.02 -10.46
C SER A 96 -2.95 -39.03 -10.46
N ASN A 97 -3.29 -40.32 -10.31
CA ASN A 97 -2.33 -41.41 -10.40
C ASN A 97 -2.00 -41.82 -11.84
N ASP A 98 -2.54 -41.11 -12.84
CA ASP A 98 -2.49 -41.49 -14.23
C ASP A 98 -1.55 -40.60 -15.05
N ASN A 99 -0.66 -41.21 -15.83
CA ASN A 99 0.39 -40.51 -16.59
C ASN A 99 -0.17 -39.76 -17.84
N ASP A 100 -1.45 -39.92 -18.15
CA ASP A 100 -2.08 -39.42 -19.39
C ASP A 100 -2.43 -37.91 -19.38
N TYR A 101 -2.25 -37.21 -18.25
CA TYR A 101 -2.57 -35.78 -18.13
C TYR A 101 -1.51 -34.81 -18.69
N ALA A 102 -0.42 -35.31 -19.27
CA ALA A 102 0.68 -34.49 -19.79
C ALA A 102 0.26 -33.48 -20.90
N ARG A 103 -0.77 -33.80 -21.71
CA ARG A 103 -1.30 -32.87 -22.73
C ARG A 103 -2.09 -31.71 -22.10
N LEU A 104 -2.88 -31.99 -21.07
CA LEU A 104 -3.67 -30.97 -20.36
C LEU A 104 -2.75 -29.96 -19.65
N PHE A 105 -1.64 -30.45 -19.09
CA PHE A 105 -0.65 -29.61 -18.43
C PHE A 105 0.00 -28.60 -19.40
N ARG A 106 0.47 -29.06 -20.56
CA ARG A 106 1.04 -28.16 -21.59
C ARG A 106 0.01 -27.12 -22.07
N TYR A 107 -1.26 -27.50 -22.14
CA TYR A 107 -2.34 -26.61 -22.51
C TYR A 107 -2.62 -25.54 -21.43
N LEU A 108 -2.66 -25.92 -20.15
CA LEU A 108 -2.80 -25.00 -19.02
C LEU A 108 -1.66 -23.96 -18.96
N GLN A 109 -0.41 -24.41 -19.14
CA GLN A 109 0.74 -23.51 -19.19
C GLN A 109 0.64 -22.50 -20.35
N SER A 110 0.09 -22.90 -21.50
CA SER A 110 -0.12 -22.00 -22.65
C SER A 110 -1.15 -20.89 -22.41
N LYS A 111 -1.97 -21.01 -21.34
CA LYS A 111 -2.96 -20.01 -20.91
C LYS A 111 -2.48 -19.17 -19.71
N SER A 112 -1.19 -19.28 -19.36
CA SER A 112 -0.59 -18.64 -18.17
C SER A 112 -1.23 -19.07 -16.84
N ILE A 113 -1.90 -20.23 -16.81
CA ILE A 113 -2.49 -20.79 -15.60
C ILE A 113 -1.46 -21.70 -14.95
N LYS A 114 -1.03 -21.35 -13.73
CA LYS A 114 -0.12 -22.18 -12.93
C LYS A 114 -0.83 -23.50 -12.60
N SER A 115 -0.23 -24.62 -12.98
CA SER A 115 -0.77 -25.97 -12.76
C SER A 115 0.24 -26.92 -12.10
N LEU A 116 -0.25 -27.92 -11.38
CA LEU A 116 0.54 -28.90 -10.61
C LEU A 116 0.01 -30.33 -10.84
N VAL A 117 0.86 -31.35 -10.99
CA VAL A 117 0.47 -32.77 -11.16
C VAL A 117 1.00 -33.64 -10.01
N ILE A 118 0.16 -34.55 -9.48
CA ILE A 118 0.41 -35.32 -8.25
C ILE A 118 -0.03 -36.80 -8.44
N GLY A 119 0.88 -37.77 -8.62
CA GLY A 119 0.56 -39.21 -8.85
C GLY A 119 1.47 -40.29 -8.20
N ASN A 120 0.94 -41.51 -8.03
CA ASN A 120 1.39 -42.60 -7.12
C ASN A 120 2.53 -43.58 -7.55
N GLN A 121 3.20 -43.45 -8.70
CA GLN A 121 4.29 -44.39 -9.03
C GLN A 121 5.68 -43.75 -9.01
N ILE A 122 6.20 -43.38 -7.83
CA ILE A 122 7.64 -43.50 -7.50
C ILE A 122 7.82 -43.90 -6.02
N GLY A 123 7.37 -45.12 -5.69
CA GLY A 123 7.67 -45.91 -4.49
C GLY A 123 8.31 -45.23 -3.25
N ASN A 124 7.48 -44.70 -2.33
CA ASN A 124 7.46 -45.00 -0.89
C ASN A 124 6.48 -44.03 -0.19
N LYS A 125 5.37 -44.58 0.34
CA LYS A 125 4.13 -43.87 0.72
C LYS A 125 4.23 -42.75 1.78
N SER A 126 5.35 -42.58 2.46
CA SER A 126 5.55 -41.53 3.47
C SER A 126 6.36 -40.33 2.99
N ARG A 127 7.18 -40.46 1.94
CA ARG A 127 7.92 -39.33 1.33
C ARG A 127 7.08 -38.56 0.29
N GLU A 128 6.16 -39.23 -0.39
CA GLU A 128 5.38 -38.64 -1.49
C GLU A 128 4.31 -37.63 -1.02
N ASN A 129 3.77 -37.77 0.21
CA ASN A 129 2.78 -36.83 0.76
C ASN A 129 3.34 -35.42 1.00
N ALA A 130 4.62 -35.31 1.36
CA ALA A 130 5.27 -34.03 1.69
C ALA A 130 5.41 -33.15 0.44
N ASN A 131 5.82 -33.73 -0.68
CA ASN A 131 6.07 -33.00 -1.94
C ASN A 131 4.86 -32.21 -2.45
N TYR A 132 3.64 -32.68 -2.19
CA TYR A 132 2.42 -32.10 -2.77
C TYR A 132 1.88 -30.88 -2.02
N VAL A 133 1.87 -30.99 -0.69
CA VAL A 133 1.55 -29.90 0.24
C VAL A 133 2.59 -28.79 0.09
N GLU A 134 3.85 -29.19 -0.08
CA GLU A 134 4.94 -28.28 -0.39
C GLU A 134 4.66 -27.54 -1.72
N ILE A 135 4.45 -28.20 -2.85
CA ILE A 135 4.31 -27.46 -4.12
C ILE A 135 3.04 -26.56 -4.15
N LEU A 136 1.93 -26.96 -3.53
CA LEU A 136 0.74 -26.10 -3.39
C LEU A 136 1.02 -24.85 -2.56
N THR A 137 1.81 -24.98 -1.49
CA THR A 137 2.22 -23.86 -0.64
C THR A 137 3.03 -22.83 -1.43
N GLU A 138 4.00 -23.30 -2.22
CA GLU A 138 4.92 -22.45 -3.03
C GLU A 138 4.14 -21.62 -4.05
N VAL A 139 3.09 -22.21 -4.61
CA VAL A 139 2.28 -21.59 -5.64
C VAL A 139 1.30 -20.55 -5.09
N MET A 140 0.79 -20.77 -3.87
CA MET A 140 -0.18 -19.90 -3.19
C MET A 140 0.45 -18.75 -2.41
N GLN A 141 1.71 -18.90 -2.03
CA GLN A 141 2.42 -17.88 -1.28
C GLN A 141 2.47 -16.56 -2.06
N PRO A 142 2.29 -15.42 -1.37
CA PRO A 142 2.50 -14.13 -2.00
C PRO A 142 3.92 -14.03 -2.55
N THR A 143 4.04 -13.41 -3.72
CA THR A 143 5.33 -13.01 -4.26
C THR A 143 5.70 -11.69 -3.62
N TYR A 144 6.86 -11.64 -2.99
CA TYR A 144 7.37 -10.43 -2.37
C TYR A 144 8.30 -9.71 -3.32
N VAL A 145 8.12 -8.40 -3.45
CA VAL A 145 8.90 -7.57 -4.39
C VAL A 145 9.96 -6.79 -3.62
N GLY A 146 11.19 -6.86 -4.10
CA GLY A 146 12.28 -5.97 -3.71
C GLY A 146 12.68 -5.10 -4.90
N ILE A 147 12.74 -3.79 -4.71
CA ILE A 147 13.22 -2.84 -5.71
C ILE A 147 14.44 -2.15 -5.14
N ASP A 148 15.60 -2.46 -5.71
CA ASP A 148 16.79 -1.64 -5.51
C ASP A 148 16.66 -0.38 -6.34
N LEU A 149 16.32 0.74 -5.70
CA LEU A 149 16.08 2.01 -6.38
C LEU A 149 17.39 2.80 -6.47
N GLY A 150 18.36 2.37 -7.26
CA GLY A 150 19.70 2.96 -7.29
C GLY A 150 19.83 4.28 -8.06
N THR A 151 20.90 5.04 -7.77
CA THR A 151 21.18 6.35 -8.39
C THR A 151 21.39 6.24 -9.90
N THR A 152 22.15 5.22 -10.32
CA THR A 152 22.48 4.99 -11.74
C THR A 152 21.58 3.93 -12.35
N ASN A 153 21.32 2.86 -11.60
CA ASN A 153 20.59 1.70 -12.05
C ASN A 153 19.61 1.24 -10.96
N THR A 154 18.45 0.76 -11.39
CA THR A 154 17.42 0.15 -10.58
C THR A 154 17.30 -1.32 -10.94
N VAL A 155 17.07 -2.18 -9.94
CA VAL A 155 16.90 -3.63 -10.12
C VAL A 155 15.67 -4.10 -9.37
N MET A 156 14.88 -4.99 -9.97
CA MET A 156 13.75 -5.63 -9.31
C MET A 156 14.07 -7.09 -9.01
N SER A 157 13.62 -7.57 -7.86
CA SER A 157 13.68 -8.97 -7.44
C SER A 157 12.34 -9.44 -6.89
N LEU A 158 12.13 -10.75 -6.99
CA LEU A 158 11.00 -11.44 -6.44
C LEU A 158 11.49 -12.53 -5.50
N ALA A 159 10.93 -12.59 -4.29
CA ALA A 159 11.12 -13.71 -3.38
C ALA A 159 9.85 -14.57 -3.35
N ASN A 160 10.03 -15.86 -3.58
CA ASN A 160 9.01 -16.89 -3.41
C ASN A 160 9.59 -18.00 -2.56
N TYR A 161 8.77 -18.60 -1.69
CA TYR A 161 9.26 -19.66 -0.82
C TYR A 161 9.22 -21.01 -1.54
N ASN A 162 10.40 -21.61 -1.72
CA ASN A 162 10.54 -22.97 -2.21
C ASN A 162 10.31 -23.94 -1.06
N THR A 163 9.25 -24.70 -1.18
CA THR A 163 8.73 -25.53 -0.10
C THR A 163 9.41 -26.88 -0.02
N LEU A 164 9.84 -27.43 -1.15
CA LEU A 164 10.62 -28.68 -1.24
C LEU A 164 11.96 -28.55 -0.50
N ARG A 165 12.59 -27.37 -0.63
CA ARG A 165 13.85 -27.05 0.05
C ARG A 165 13.65 -26.34 1.38
N LYS A 166 12.43 -25.92 1.69
CA LYS A 166 12.05 -25.13 2.87
C LYS A 166 12.88 -23.84 3.01
N GLU A 167 13.02 -23.15 1.90
CA GLU A 167 13.86 -21.95 1.78
C GLU A 167 13.18 -20.92 0.86
N TRP A 168 13.32 -19.64 1.15
CA TRP A 168 13.09 -18.57 0.19
C TRP A 168 14.05 -18.66 -1.00
N ASN A 169 13.52 -18.42 -2.19
CA ASN A 169 14.26 -18.23 -3.42
C ASN A 169 14.02 -16.80 -3.92
N ALA A 170 15.06 -15.99 -3.90
CA ALA A 170 15.05 -14.63 -4.43
C ALA A 170 15.69 -14.60 -5.83
N SER A 171 14.97 -14.03 -6.80
CA SER A 171 15.41 -13.97 -8.19
C SER A 171 15.11 -12.61 -8.82
N VAL A 172 16.08 -12.08 -9.54
CA VAL A 172 15.95 -10.80 -10.25
C VAL A 172 15.01 -10.91 -11.46
N VAL A 173 14.31 -9.82 -11.76
CA VAL A 173 13.36 -9.74 -12.88
C VAL A 173 14.02 -9.03 -14.06
N GLU A 174 14.05 -9.71 -15.20
CA GLU A 174 14.45 -9.06 -16.45
C GLU A 174 13.25 -8.42 -17.16
N VAL A 175 13.42 -7.18 -17.58
CA VAL A 175 12.39 -6.37 -18.22
C VAL A 175 12.86 -5.78 -19.56
N PRO A 176 11.94 -5.54 -20.51
CA PRO A 176 12.27 -4.89 -21.77
C PRO A 176 12.58 -3.41 -21.54
N VAL A 177 13.82 -2.99 -21.81
CA VAL A 177 14.32 -1.61 -21.64
C VAL A 177 15.12 -1.23 -22.88
N LYS A 178 15.04 0.03 -23.32
CA LYS A 178 15.88 0.52 -24.42
C LYS A 178 17.35 0.57 -24.00
N ASP A 179 18.24 0.03 -24.82
CA ASP A 179 19.70 0.12 -24.64
C ASP A 179 20.24 1.49 -25.02
N GLU A 180 21.57 1.64 -25.02
CA GLU A 180 22.28 2.87 -25.38
C GLU A 180 21.99 3.34 -26.81
N ASN A 181 21.66 2.41 -27.72
CA ASN A 181 21.31 2.67 -29.11
C ASN A 181 19.80 2.87 -29.32
N GLY A 182 18.99 2.78 -28.26
CA GLY A 182 17.54 2.89 -28.31
C GLY A 182 16.83 1.58 -28.71
N SER A 183 17.56 0.47 -28.87
CA SER A 183 17.00 -0.83 -29.19
C SER A 183 16.41 -1.49 -27.94
N LEU A 184 15.24 -2.12 -28.07
CA LEU A 184 14.59 -2.78 -26.93
C LEU A 184 15.32 -4.09 -26.61
N VAL A 185 15.92 -4.17 -25.43
CA VAL A 185 16.63 -5.36 -24.93
C VAL A 185 16.04 -5.80 -23.61
N LYS A 186 16.08 -7.11 -23.33
CA LYS A 186 15.61 -7.67 -22.06
C LYS A 186 16.80 -7.81 -21.10
N LYS A 187 16.79 -7.10 -19.98
CA LYS A 187 17.86 -7.12 -18.97
C LYS A 187 17.32 -6.86 -17.57
N ALA A 188 18.07 -7.23 -16.53
CA ALA A 188 17.70 -6.97 -15.12
C ALA A 188 17.96 -5.52 -14.69
N ILE A 189 18.93 -4.86 -15.32
CA ILE A 189 19.39 -3.51 -14.97
C ILE A 189 18.54 -2.46 -15.71
N ILE A 190 17.84 -1.63 -14.95
CA ILE A 190 16.99 -0.53 -15.44
C ILE A 190 17.72 0.80 -15.21
N PRO A 191 18.11 1.57 -16.24
CA PRO A 191 18.75 2.86 -16.03
C PRO A 191 17.82 3.84 -15.30
N SER A 192 18.33 4.53 -14.28
CA SER A 192 17.54 5.44 -13.45
C SER A 192 17.37 6.85 -14.04
N GLY A 193 18.06 7.16 -15.14
CA GLY A 193 17.95 8.46 -15.81
C GLY A 193 16.59 8.64 -16.49
N VAL A 194 16.01 9.83 -16.36
CA VAL A 194 14.69 10.17 -16.89
C VAL A 194 14.78 11.37 -17.81
N ARG A 195 14.13 11.29 -18.98
CA ARG A 195 13.97 12.42 -19.91
C ARG A 195 12.51 12.85 -19.95
N PHE A 196 12.25 14.12 -19.68
CA PHE A 196 10.90 14.68 -19.59
C PHE A 196 10.49 15.36 -20.89
N THR A 197 9.33 14.98 -21.42
CA THR A 197 8.65 15.69 -22.53
C THR A 197 7.68 16.75 -22.00
N SER A 198 7.10 16.51 -20.83
CA SER A 198 6.29 17.43 -20.03
C SER A 198 6.63 17.25 -18.54
N THR A 199 6.05 18.03 -17.63
CA THR A 199 6.27 17.84 -16.17
C THR A 199 5.75 16.49 -15.66
N ASP A 200 4.81 15.87 -16.36
CA ASP A 200 4.17 14.63 -15.93
C ASP A 200 4.60 13.38 -16.70
N GLU A 201 5.22 13.54 -17.87
CA GLU A 201 5.62 12.45 -18.75
C GLU A 201 7.14 12.33 -18.85
N GLY A 202 7.67 11.25 -18.29
CA GLY A 202 9.09 10.88 -18.38
C GLY A 202 9.30 9.60 -19.20
N GLU A 203 10.37 9.58 -19.99
CA GLU A 203 10.91 8.38 -20.62
C GLU A 203 12.12 7.87 -19.81
N ILE A 204 12.31 6.55 -19.78
CA ILE A 204 13.49 5.89 -19.21
C ILE A 204 14.22 5.02 -20.27
N GLY A 205 15.53 4.82 -20.12
CA GLY A 205 16.32 3.95 -21.00
C GLY A 205 17.81 4.31 -21.08
N GLY A 206 18.63 3.40 -21.62
CA GLY A 206 20.08 3.58 -21.74
C GLY A 206 20.46 4.69 -22.72
N HIS A 207 19.64 4.92 -23.75
CA HIS A 207 19.81 5.98 -24.74
C HIS A 207 19.70 7.38 -24.13
N ILE A 208 19.08 7.52 -22.94
CA ILE A 208 18.97 8.80 -22.25
C ILE A 208 20.34 9.27 -21.75
N LYS A 209 21.09 8.38 -21.10
CA LYS A 209 22.47 8.69 -20.67
C LYS A 209 23.37 9.01 -21.86
N SER A 210 23.25 8.24 -22.94
CA SER A 210 24.07 8.42 -24.15
C SER A 210 23.79 9.74 -24.88
N ASN A 211 22.57 10.27 -24.78
CA ASN A 211 22.18 11.53 -25.42
C ASN A 211 22.03 12.68 -24.42
N ALA A 212 22.51 12.53 -23.19
CA ALA A 212 22.23 13.46 -22.11
C ALA A 212 22.69 14.89 -22.41
N TYR A 213 23.84 15.08 -23.07
CA TYR A 213 24.31 16.41 -23.46
C TYR A 213 23.38 17.09 -24.48
N ALA A 214 22.91 16.33 -25.48
CA ALA A 214 22.01 16.83 -26.52
C ALA A 214 20.63 17.21 -25.98
N PHE A 215 20.16 16.51 -24.93
CA PHE A 215 18.87 16.74 -24.27
C PHE A 215 19.03 17.19 -22.81
N ARG A 216 20.09 17.95 -22.50
CA ARG A 216 20.44 18.31 -21.10
C ARG A 216 19.36 19.12 -20.41
N ASP A 217 18.63 19.94 -21.15
CA ASP A 217 17.53 20.75 -20.61
C ASP A 217 16.22 19.95 -20.40
N GLN A 218 16.23 18.64 -20.68
CA GLN A 218 15.10 17.72 -20.51
C GLN A 218 15.46 16.48 -19.67
N THR A 219 16.74 16.27 -19.35
CA THR A 219 17.23 14.99 -18.82
C THR A 219 17.76 15.13 -17.41
N ILE A 220 17.39 14.21 -16.52
CA ILE A 220 17.91 14.10 -15.15
C ILE A 220 18.53 12.71 -14.96
N LEU A 221 19.84 12.63 -14.65
CA LEU A 221 20.58 11.36 -14.58
C LEU A 221 20.88 10.85 -13.16
N ALA A 222 20.77 11.71 -12.14
CA ALA A 222 21.19 11.39 -10.78
C ALA A 222 20.28 12.03 -9.72
N TRP A 223 18.96 11.96 -9.96
CA TRP A 223 17.95 12.57 -9.09
C TRP A 223 18.03 12.10 -7.63
N LYS A 224 18.57 10.89 -7.40
CA LYS A 224 18.66 10.29 -6.08
C LYS A 224 19.48 11.15 -5.10
N HIS A 225 20.54 11.83 -5.54
CA HIS A 225 21.30 12.74 -4.67
C HIS A 225 20.48 13.86 -4.08
N ASN A 226 19.41 14.28 -4.77
CA ASN A 226 18.60 15.42 -4.37
C ASN A 226 17.30 15.02 -3.67
N MET A 227 17.08 13.73 -3.42
CA MET A 227 15.91 13.26 -2.65
C MET A 227 15.88 13.90 -1.26
N GLY A 228 14.78 14.57 -0.94
CA GLY A 228 14.58 15.27 0.34
C GLY A 228 15.38 16.56 0.50
N ASP A 229 16.23 16.94 -0.45
CA ASP A 229 17.07 18.15 -0.38
C ASP A 229 16.23 19.43 -0.48
N ASN A 230 16.76 20.50 0.12
CA ASN A 230 16.22 21.84 0.04
C ASN A 230 17.26 22.84 -0.47
N LEU A 231 16.77 23.90 -1.09
CA LEU A 231 17.53 25.09 -1.46
C LEU A 231 16.84 26.32 -0.85
N ASP A 232 17.57 27.10 -0.05
CA ASP A 232 17.05 28.32 0.63
C ASP A 232 15.73 28.09 1.41
N GLY A 233 15.62 26.94 2.08
CA GLY A 233 14.44 26.55 2.86
C GLY A 233 13.24 26.07 2.03
N LYS A 234 13.39 25.89 0.71
CA LYS A 234 12.37 25.35 -0.19
C LYS A 234 12.78 23.98 -0.75
N PRO A 235 11.83 23.09 -1.05
CA PRO A 235 12.11 21.84 -1.75
C PRO A 235 12.92 22.08 -3.03
N PHE A 236 13.99 21.31 -3.21
CA PHE A 236 14.81 21.39 -4.41
C PHE A 236 14.04 20.89 -5.64
N GLU A 237 14.17 21.62 -6.76
CA GLU A 237 13.56 21.26 -8.04
C GLU A 237 14.54 21.48 -9.19
N TYR A 238 14.54 20.58 -10.16
CA TYR A 238 15.25 20.76 -11.43
C TYR A 238 14.47 21.70 -12.34
N SER A 239 15.17 22.66 -12.95
CA SER A 239 14.59 23.53 -13.98
C SER A 239 14.85 22.93 -15.35
N LEU A 240 13.81 22.38 -15.98
CA LEU A 240 13.83 21.83 -17.33
C LEU A 240 13.05 22.72 -18.29
N THR A 241 13.20 22.52 -19.61
CA THR A 241 12.38 23.21 -20.62
C THR A 241 10.89 22.90 -20.48
N SER A 242 10.54 21.74 -19.92
CA SER A 242 9.15 21.34 -19.66
C SER A 242 8.55 22.00 -18.42
N GLY A 243 9.37 22.57 -17.53
CA GLY A 243 8.95 23.13 -16.25
C GLY A 243 9.84 22.69 -15.09
N LYS A 244 9.36 22.92 -13.87
CA LYS A 244 10.04 22.46 -12.66
C LYS A 244 9.65 21.02 -12.33
N VAL A 245 10.63 20.18 -12.03
CA VAL A 245 10.44 18.77 -11.70
C VAL A 245 11.19 18.45 -10.40
N SER A 246 10.49 17.86 -9.43
CA SER A 246 11.09 17.44 -8.17
C SER A 246 11.84 16.10 -8.32
N PRO A 247 12.84 15.82 -7.46
CA PRO A 247 13.51 14.52 -7.40
C PRO A 247 12.54 13.34 -7.21
N GLU A 248 11.51 13.50 -6.38
CA GLU A 248 10.48 12.47 -6.14
C GLU A 248 9.66 12.18 -7.39
N LYS A 249 9.41 13.20 -8.23
CA LYS A 249 8.73 13.02 -9.51
C LYS A 249 9.61 12.27 -10.50
N ALA A 250 10.92 12.52 -10.53
CA ALA A 250 11.86 11.73 -11.33
C ALA A 250 11.92 10.26 -10.87
N ALA A 251 12.05 10.04 -9.55
CA ALA A 251 12.02 8.71 -8.95
C ALA A 251 10.72 7.96 -9.27
N SER A 252 9.56 8.64 -9.24
CA SER A 252 8.27 8.02 -9.50
C SER A 252 8.09 7.53 -10.93
N GLN A 253 8.77 8.13 -11.93
CA GLN A 253 8.76 7.61 -13.30
C GLN A 253 9.41 6.23 -13.39
N VAL A 254 10.56 6.05 -12.72
CA VAL A 254 11.26 4.75 -12.67
C VAL A 254 10.44 3.72 -11.89
N LEU A 255 9.86 4.10 -10.76
CA LEU A 255 8.99 3.22 -9.96
C LEU A 255 7.68 2.87 -10.68
N SER A 256 7.12 3.79 -11.47
CA SER A 256 5.93 3.54 -12.29
C SER A 256 6.21 2.49 -13.35
N PHE A 257 7.36 2.60 -14.02
CA PHE A 257 7.82 1.58 -14.96
C PHE A 257 7.97 0.22 -14.27
N CYS A 258 8.64 0.17 -13.12
CA CYS A 258 8.80 -1.06 -12.33
C CYS A 258 7.44 -1.69 -11.99
N ARG A 259 6.50 -0.89 -11.49
CA ARG A 259 5.15 -1.33 -11.15
C ARG A 259 4.39 -1.90 -12.34
N GLN A 260 4.43 -1.22 -13.49
CA GLN A 260 3.78 -1.70 -14.72
C GLN A 260 4.33 -3.06 -15.16
N GLN A 261 5.66 -3.21 -15.17
CA GLN A 261 6.31 -4.47 -15.52
C GLN A 261 5.95 -5.64 -14.58
N LEU A 262 5.59 -5.34 -13.33
CA LEU A 262 5.16 -6.33 -12.34
C LEU A 262 3.66 -6.66 -12.46
N LEU A 263 2.78 -5.66 -12.57
CA LEU A 263 1.32 -5.87 -12.64
C LEU A 263 0.89 -6.62 -13.92
N ASP A 264 1.62 -6.46 -15.02
CA ASP A 264 1.35 -7.19 -16.26
C ASP A 264 1.61 -8.70 -16.13
N LYS A 265 2.42 -9.13 -15.14
CA LYS A 265 2.92 -10.50 -15.02
C LYS A 265 2.50 -11.21 -13.74
N TYR A 266 2.26 -10.49 -12.65
CA TYR A 266 2.04 -11.06 -11.32
C TYR A 266 0.74 -10.54 -10.70
N THR A 267 -0.10 -11.48 -10.25
CA THR A 267 -1.46 -11.21 -9.73
C THR A 267 -1.56 -11.24 -8.19
N ASN A 268 -0.45 -11.53 -7.49
CA ASN A 268 -0.41 -11.68 -6.04
C ASN A 268 0.91 -11.15 -5.43
N VAL A 269 1.10 -9.84 -5.52
CA VAL A 269 2.20 -9.14 -4.85
C VAL A 269 1.79 -8.90 -3.40
N GLY A 270 2.56 -9.45 -2.44
CA GLY A 270 2.26 -9.37 -1.00
C GLY A 270 2.80 -8.14 -0.28
N GLY A 271 3.32 -7.16 -1.02
CA GLY A 271 4.00 -5.96 -0.52
C GLY A 271 5.23 -5.63 -1.38
N VAL A 272 5.67 -4.38 -1.33
CA VAL A 272 6.88 -3.90 -2.01
C VAL A 272 7.86 -3.32 -1.01
N VAL A 273 9.10 -3.82 -1.04
CA VAL A 273 10.23 -3.18 -0.36
C VAL A 273 11.01 -2.36 -1.37
N ILE A 274 11.16 -1.07 -1.12
CA ILE A 274 11.95 -0.14 -1.94
C ILE A 274 13.17 0.28 -1.12
N THR A 275 14.36 0.19 -1.73
CA THR A 275 15.58 0.51 -1.00
C THR A 275 15.94 1.99 -1.04
N HIS A 276 16.68 2.43 -0.02
CA HIS A 276 17.29 3.75 0.05
C HIS A 276 18.69 3.68 0.68
N PRO A 277 19.54 4.71 0.51
CA PRO A 277 20.82 4.80 1.20
C PRO A 277 20.63 4.77 2.71
N ALA A 278 21.46 4.02 3.44
CA ALA A 278 21.34 3.92 4.91
C ALA A 278 21.51 5.27 5.61
N SER A 279 22.30 6.15 5.00
CA SER A 279 22.56 7.49 5.49
C SER A 279 21.44 8.51 5.20
N TYR A 280 20.33 8.10 4.58
CA TYR A 280 19.21 9.00 4.37
C TYR A 280 18.58 9.44 5.68
N GLU A 281 18.33 10.74 5.77
CA GLU A 281 17.57 11.36 6.84
C GLU A 281 16.07 11.17 6.63
N SER A 282 15.29 11.40 7.68
CA SER A 282 13.83 11.18 7.69
C SER A 282 13.09 11.78 6.49
N ASP A 283 13.49 12.97 6.02
CA ASP A 283 12.81 13.63 4.88
C ASP A 283 13.18 13.04 3.53
N ALA A 284 14.38 12.47 3.38
CA ALA A 284 14.76 11.76 2.16
C ALA A 284 14.08 10.37 2.07
N ILE A 285 13.89 9.73 3.22
CA ILE A 285 13.08 8.51 3.37
C ILE A 285 11.61 8.82 3.01
N GLU A 286 11.04 9.90 3.56
CA GLU A 286 9.68 10.34 3.25
C GLU A 286 9.52 10.73 1.77
N ALA A 287 10.50 11.41 1.18
CA ALA A 287 10.53 11.71 -0.25
C ALA A 287 10.51 10.43 -1.11
N THR A 288 11.20 9.37 -0.69
CA THR A 288 11.20 8.07 -1.36
C THR A 288 9.84 7.38 -1.27
N ARG A 289 9.20 7.43 -0.09
CA ARG A 289 7.81 6.97 0.11
C ARG A 289 6.83 7.71 -0.79
N LYS A 290 6.93 9.05 -0.84
CA LYS A 290 6.12 9.90 -1.72
C LYS A 290 6.30 9.54 -3.20
N ALA A 291 7.52 9.25 -3.64
CA ALA A 291 7.78 8.80 -5.00
C ALA A 291 7.06 7.48 -5.34
N ALA A 292 7.00 6.54 -4.38
CA ALA A 292 6.27 5.29 -4.55
C ALA A 292 4.75 5.51 -4.66
N VAL A 293 4.19 6.37 -3.81
CA VAL A 293 2.76 6.75 -3.88
C VAL A 293 2.44 7.43 -5.22
N LEU A 294 3.29 8.36 -5.67
CA LEU A 294 3.16 9.00 -6.99
C LEU A 294 3.23 7.99 -8.16
N ALA A 295 3.93 6.87 -7.97
CA ALA A 295 4.00 5.78 -8.95
C ALA A 295 2.79 4.83 -8.91
N GLY A 296 1.82 5.06 -8.02
CA GLY A 296 0.59 4.28 -7.90
C GLY A 296 0.67 3.07 -6.97
N TRP A 297 1.73 2.97 -6.15
CA TRP A 297 1.79 2.02 -5.04
C TRP A 297 0.89 2.52 -3.90
N GLN A 298 0.20 1.61 -3.20
CA GLN A 298 -0.56 1.98 -2.00
C GLN A 298 0.42 2.23 -0.86
N GLU A 299 0.22 3.30 -0.07
CA GLU A 299 1.17 3.66 0.99
C GLU A 299 1.35 2.55 2.02
N GLU A 300 0.25 1.86 2.38
CA GLU A 300 0.24 0.72 3.33
C GLU A 300 1.03 -0.51 2.85
N ASP A 301 1.31 -0.63 1.55
CA ASP A 301 2.07 -1.73 0.96
C ASP A 301 3.56 -1.40 0.78
N VAL A 302 3.97 -0.14 1.00
CA VAL A 302 5.35 0.34 0.78
C VAL A 302 6.15 0.23 2.07
N VAL A 303 7.16 -0.64 2.03
CA VAL A 303 8.15 -0.78 3.09
C VAL A 303 9.49 -0.26 2.57
N LEU A 304 10.23 0.46 3.42
CA LEU A 304 11.55 0.98 3.10
C LEU A 304 12.63 0.18 3.83
N LEU A 305 13.74 -0.09 3.13
CA LEU A 305 14.89 -0.83 3.65
C LEU A 305 16.17 -0.14 3.19
N SER A 306 17.18 -0.08 4.05
CA SER A 306 18.47 0.46 3.63
C SER A 306 19.21 -0.48 2.66
N GLU A 307 19.94 0.08 1.69
CA GLU A 307 20.74 -0.68 0.70
C GLU A 307 21.77 -1.61 1.35
N PRO A 308 22.60 -1.15 2.32
CA PRO A 308 23.53 -2.01 3.03
C PRO A 308 22.86 -3.18 3.75
N GLN A 309 21.69 -2.95 4.37
CA GLN A 309 20.91 -4.04 4.97
C GLN A 309 20.41 -5.00 3.91
N GLY A 310 19.93 -4.51 2.76
CA GLY A 310 19.57 -5.36 1.63
C GLY A 310 20.72 -6.28 1.21
N ALA A 311 21.92 -5.74 1.02
CA ALA A 311 23.11 -6.54 0.70
C ALA A 311 23.43 -7.56 1.80
N LEU A 312 23.45 -7.14 3.06
CA LEU A 312 23.71 -8.04 4.20
C LEU A 312 22.68 -9.16 4.31
N TYR A 313 21.40 -8.87 4.05
CA TYR A 313 20.33 -9.86 4.06
C TYR A 313 20.56 -10.94 2.99
N ASP A 314 20.90 -10.55 1.77
CA ASP A 314 21.19 -11.49 0.70
C ASP A 314 22.43 -12.36 1.01
N PHE A 315 23.48 -11.74 1.54
CA PHE A 315 24.71 -12.42 1.97
C PHE A 315 24.44 -13.49 3.04
N LEU A 316 23.85 -13.07 4.17
CA LEU A 316 23.62 -13.93 5.33
C LEU A 316 22.65 -15.05 4.99
N TYR A 317 21.64 -14.76 4.18
CA TYR A 317 20.70 -15.76 3.74
C TYR A 317 21.37 -16.79 2.79
N SER A 318 22.22 -16.34 1.87
CA SER A 318 23.03 -17.23 1.02
C SER A 318 23.99 -18.11 1.84
N MET A 319 24.59 -17.54 2.89
CA MET A 319 25.43 -18.29 3.82
C MET A 319 24.61 -19.30 4.65
N GLN A 320 23.42 -18.92 5.12
CA GLN A 320 22.49 -19.81 5.82
C GLN A 320 22.08 -21.02 4.96
N ARG A 321 21.93 -20.82 3.64
CA ARG A 321 21.65 -21.91 2.69
C ARG A 321 22.86 -22.77 2.33
N GLY A 322 24.06 -22.36 2.75
CA GLY A 322 25.32 -23.01 2.39
C GLY A 322 25.79 -22.72 0.97
N ASP A 323 25.19 -21.74 0.27
CA ASP A 323 25.67 -21.28 -1.04
C ASP A 323 27.05 -20.63 -0.93
N ILE A 324 27.31 -20.00 0.22
CA ILE A 324 28.56 -19.35 0.58
C ILE A 324 29.04 -19.99 1.90
N PRO A 325 30.31 -20.44 1.98
CA PRO A 325 30.85 -20.99 3.23
C PRO A 325 30.94 -19.89 4.30
N PRO A 326 30.79 -20.23 5.60
CA PRO A 326 30.98 -19.26 6.67
C PRO A 326 32.41 -18.72 6.64
N ALA A 327 32.52 -17.40 6.64
CA ALA A 327 33.80 -16.68 6.59
C ALA A 327 34.22 -16.09 7.94
N PHE A 328 33.38 -16.24 8.97
CA PHE A 328 33.58 -15.80 10.35
C PHE A 328 32.91 -16.77 11.33
N ASP A 329 33.20 -16.67 12.63
CA ASP A 329 32.55 -17.51 13.64
C ASP A 329 31.09 -17.09 13.83
N VAL A 330 30.18 -17.96 13.43
CA VAL A 330 28.73 -17.74 13.52
C VAL A 330 28.17 -17.98 14.92
N ASN A 331 28.93 -18.63 15.82
CA ASN A 331 28.47 -18.98 17.17
C ASN A 331 28.63 -17.84 18.17
N THR A 332 29.48 -16.87 17.85
CA THR A 332 29.65 -15.63 18.62
C THR A 332 29.07 -14.46 17.85
N PRO A 333 28.59 -13.39 18.52
CA PRO A 333 28.23 -12.16 17.84
C PRO A 333 29.43 -11.62 17.05
N ALA A 334 29.27 -11.46 15.73
CA ALA A 334 30.27 -10.94 14.82
C ALA A 334 29.88 -9.54 14.34
N ASN A 335 30.80 -8.59 14.35
CA ASN A 335 30.59 -7.25 13.83
C ASN A 335 30.94 -7.22 12.34
N ILE A 336 29.92 -7.15 11.49
CA ILE A 336 30.06 -7.10 10.05
C ILE A 336 29.88 -5.64 9.61
N MET A 337 30.92 -5.11 8.96
CA MET A 337 30.84 -3.82 8.28
C MET A 337 30.32 -4.04 6.87
N VAL A 338 29.25 -3.36 6.48
CA VAL A 338 28.83 -3.30 5.08
C VAL A 338 29.38 -2.01 4.50
N TYR A 339 30.14 -2.14 3.41
CA TYR A 339 30.74 -1.05 2.67
C TYR A 339 30.09 -1.02 1.28
N ASP A 340 29.04 -0.21 1.16
CA ASP A 340 28.24 -0.07 -0.05
C ASP A 340 28.69 1.15 -0.85
N LEU A 341 29.50 0.92 -1.89
CA LEU A 341 30.00 1.97 -2.75
C LEU A 341 29.39 1.86 -4.14
N GLY A 342 28.38 2.69 -4.37
CA GLY A 342 27.63 2.77 -5.61
C GLY A 342 28.21 3.77 -6.62
N GLY A 343 27.34 4.17 -7.56
CA GLY A 343 27.66 5.15 -8.59
C GLY A 343 27.82 6.58 -8.06
N GLY A 344 27.14 6.95 -6.98
CA GLY A 344 27.17 8.31 -6.43
C GLY A 344 27.06 8.41 -4.89
N THR A 345 26.89 7.30 -4.20
CA THR A 345 26.82 7.28 -2.73
C THR A 345 27.74 6.21 -2.17
N LEU A 346 28.26 6.49 -0.98
CA LEU A 346 28.94 5.55 -0.11
C LEU A 346 28.15 5.47 1.19
N ASP A 347 27.59 4.31 1.47
CA ASP A 347 27.00 3.99 2.75
C ASP A 347 27.89 2.96 3.46
N VAL A 348 28.35 3.32 4.65
CA VAL A 348 29.07 2.40 5.54
C VAL A 348 28.19 2.14 6.75
N THR A 349 27.96 0.87 7.08
CA THR A 349 27.19 0.47 8.26
C THR A 349 27.93 -0.61 9.02
N LEU A 350 27.69 -0.67 10.33
CA LEU A 350 28.20 -1.72 11.20
C LEU A 350 27.02 -2.44 11.85
N HIS A 351 26.96 -3.75 11.64
CA HIS A 351 25.92 -4.61 12.20
C HIS A 351 26.56 -5.68 13.06
N GLN A 352 25.93 -5.98 14.19
CA GLN A 352 26.23 -7.17 14.95
C GLN A 352 25.32 -8.30 14.48
N VAL A 353 25.92 -9.39 14.04
CA VAL A 353 25.25 -10.56 13.48
C VAL A 353 25.53 -11.76 14.36
N GLN A 354 24.48 -12.48 14.74
CA GLN A 354 24.59 -13.69 15.55
C GLN A 354 23.66 -14.77 15.02
N TRP A 355 24.14 -16.01 14.98
CA TRP A 355 23.28 -17.16 14.74
C TRP A 355 22.40 -17.44 15.96
N ASP A 356 21.08 -17.38 15.81
CA ASP A 356 20.16 -17.85 16.84
C ASP A 356 19.78 -19.31 16.56
N SER A 357 20.37 -20.22 17.35
CA SER A 357 20.07 -21.65 17.29
C SER A 357 18.59 -21.98 17.58
N ASN A 358 17.85 -21.14 18.31
CA ASN A 358 16.45 -21.40 18.61
C ASN A 358 15.54 -21.15 17.40
N SER A 359 15.74 -20.03 16.70
CA SER A 359 14.98 -19.71 15.49
C SER A 359 15.66 -20.14 14.19
N ASN A 360 16.85 -20.74 14.27
CA ASN A 360 17.64 -21.25 13.15
C ASN A 360 17.81 -20.20 12.03
N THR A 361 18.13 -18.97 12.43
CA THR A 361 18.31 -17.83 11.54
C THR A 361 19.28 -16.82 12.16
N PHE A 362 19.80 -15.90 11.35
CA PHE A 362 20.62 -14.79 11.82
C PHE A 362 19.75 -13.69 12.44
N LEU A 363 20.18 -13.22 13.61
CA LEU A 363 19.72 -11.97 14.20
C LEU A 363 20.68 -10.86 13.79
N ILE A 364 20.11 -9.74 13.33
CA ILE A 364 20.86 -8.58 12.87
C ILE A 364 20.48 -7.39 13.77
N ASN A 365 21.49 -6.79 14.40
CA ASN A 365 21.36 -5.57 15.19
C ASN A 365 22.22 -4.48 14.57
N ASP A 366 21.63 -3.32 14.26
CA ASP A 366 22.41 -2.18 13.81
C ASP A 366 23.21 -1.60 15.00
N VAL A 367 24.52 -1.44 14.82
CA VAL A 367 25.42 -0.86 15.83
C VAL A 367 25.67 0.62 15.54
N ALA A 368 25.96 0.93 14.28
CA ALA A 368 26.20 2.29 13.82
C ALA A 368 25.95 2.40 12.31
N ILE A 369 25.45 3.55 11.89
CA ILE A 369 25.22 3.89 10.49
C ILE A 369 26.01 5.16 10.17
N GLY A 370 26.71 5.15 9.04
CA GLY A 370 27.49 6.27 8.56
C GLY A 370 26.60 7.44 8.14
N SER A 371 27.16 8.63 8.17
CA SER A 371 26.48 9.84 7.73
C SER A 371 26.47 9.97 6.21
N ARG A 372 25.55 10.82 5.71
CA ARG A 372 25.29 10.96 4.29
C ARG A 372 26.49 11.53 3.57
N THR A 373 27.06 10.74 2.68
CA THR A 373 28.10 11.19 1.74
C THR A 373 27.54 11.32 0.33
N ARG A 374 28.13 12.23 -0.45
CA ARG A 374 27.84 12.44 -1.87
C ARG A 374 29.06 12.05 -2.71
N VAL A 375 29.63 10.88 -2.40
CA VAL A 375 30.82 10.37 -3.06
C VAL A 375 30.55 8.97 -3.61
N GLY A 376 30.96 8.71 -4.85
CA GLY A 376 30.81 7.41 -5.48
C GLY A 376 31.73 7.24 -6.69
N GLY A 377 31.35 6.33 -7.58
CA GLY A 377 32.08 6.08 -8.82
C GLY A 377 32.13 7.30 -9.77
N ASP A 378 31.11 8.16 -9.75
CA ASP A 378 31.03 9.40 -10.51
C ASP A 378 32.14 10.39 -10.16
N LYS A 379 32.51 10.48 -8.87
CA LYS A 379 33.61 11.34 -8.42
C LYS A 379 34.95 10.83 -8.93
N VAL A 380 35.14 9.51 -8.99
CA VAL A 380 36.33 8.91 -9.62
C VAL A 380 36.37 9.22 -11.12
N ASP A 381 35.23 9.12 -11.80
CA ASP A 381 35.13 9.43 -13.22
C ASP A 381 35.49 10.90 -13.48
N GLN A 382 35.01 11.81 -12.63
CA GLN A 382 35.37 13.22 -12.69
C GLN A 382 36.87 13.47 -12.44
N LEU A 383 37.47 12.85 -11.42
CA LEU A 383 38.90 13.02 -11.12
C LEU A 383 39.79 12.52 -12.26
N ILE A 384 39.42 11.40 -12.89
CA ILE A 384 40.12 10.91 -14.09
C ILE A 384 39.92 11.89 -15.25
N ALA A 385 38.71 12.39 -15.47
CA ALA A 385 38.41 13.38 -16.52
C ALA A 385 39.20 14.67 -16.33
N ASP A 386 39.22 15.23 -15.11
CA ASP A 386 39.97 16.44 -14.76
C ASP A 386 41.47 16.24 -14.95
N TYR A 387 41.99 15.06 -14.57
CA TYR A 387 43.38 14.71 -14.82
C TYR A 387 43.70 14.65 -16.32
N ILE A 388 42.82 14.06 -17.14
CA ILE A 388 42.99 14.02 -18.60
C ILE A 388 42.92 15.43 -19.21
N LEU A 389 41.95 16.25 -18.79
CA LEU A 389 41.80 17.62 -19.25
C LEU A 389 43.08 18.43 -18.96
N LYS A 390 43.62 18.31 -17.75
CA LYS A 390 44.84 19.00 -17.31
C LYS A 390 46.12 18.49 -18.00
N ASN A 391 46.26 17.19 -18.25
CA ASN A 391 47.54 16.61 -18.69
C ASN A 391 47.59 16.24 -20.18
N ALA A 392 46.46 16.10 -20.84
CA ALA A 392 46.39 15.75 -22.26
C ALA A 392 45.77 16.85 -23.13
N VAL A 393 44.92 17.72 -22.57
CA VAL A 393 44.15 18.72 -23.34
C VAL A 393 44.55 20.17 -23.02
N ASN A 394 45.28 20.42 -21.93
CA ASN A 394 45.58 21.78 -21.45
C ASN A 394 46.27 22.71 -22.48
N ASN A 395 46.98 22.15 -23.46
CA ASN A 395 47.63 22.93 -24.53
C ASN A 395 46.76 23.11 -25.80
N VAL A 396 45.50 22.65 -25.77
CA VAL A 396 44.53 22.78 -26.87
C VAL A 396 43.68 24.02 -26.64
N ASN A 397 43.57 24.88 -27.64
CA ASN A 397 42.71 26.06 -27.55
C ASN A 397 41.24 25.67 -27.80
N LEU A 398 40.46 25.62 -26.72
CA LEU A 398 39.06 25.19 -26.74
C LEU A 398 38.12 26.39 -26.54
N SER A 399 37.04 26.45 -27.32
CA SER A 399 35.96 27.42 -27.09
C SER A 399 35.21 27.11 -25.79
N PRO A 400 34.46 28.07 -25.20
CA PRO A 400 33.62 27.78 -24.03
C PRO A 400 32.63 26.63 -24.24
N ALA A 401 32.04 26.52 -25.43
CA ALA A 401 31.13 25.44 -25.79
C ALA A 401 31.83 24.08 -25.90
N ASP A 402 33.06 24.04 -26.43
CA ASP A 402 33.84 22.80 -26.49
C ASP A 402 34.28 22.35 -25.11
N ARG A 403 34.64 23.29 -24.22
CA ARG A 403 34.95 22.97 -22.82
C ARG A 403 33.74 22.42 -22.09
N ASP A 404 32.57 23.03 -22.29
CA ASP A 404 31.31 22.53 -21.72
C ASP A 404 31.02 21.11 -22.22
N LYS A 405 31.04 20.90 -23.55
CA LYS A 405 30.84 19.58 -24.16
C LYS A 405 31.84 18.53 -23.64
N LEU A 406 33.13 18.86 -23.54
CA LEU A 406 34.14 17.97 -22.96
C LEU A 406 33.88 17.66 -21.49
N GLY A 407 33.34 18.61 -20.73
CA GLY A 407 32.89 18.39 -19.36
C GLY A 407 31.84 17.29 -19.22
N TYR A 408 31.04 17.06 -20.26
CA TYR A 408 30.09 15.94 -20.31
C TYR A 408 30.69 14.66 -20.93
N GLU A 409 31.47 14.77 -22.02
CA GLU A 409 32.01 13.60 -22.72
C GLU A 409 33.11 12.88 -21.93
N LEU A 410 34.04 13.63 -21.31
CA LEU A 410 35.20 13.04 -20.63
C LEU A 410 34.80 12.13 -19.45
N PRO A 411 33.90 12.52 -18.53
CA PRO A 411 33.46 11.63 -17.45
C PRO A 411 32.81 10.34 -17.96
N LEU A 412 32.02 10.39 -19.04
CA LEU A 412 31.42 9.19 -19.64
C LEU A 412 32.48 8.22 -20.19
N TYR A 413 33.55 8.74 -20.77
CA TYR A 413 34.70 7.92 -21.20
C TYR A 413 35.58 7.48 -20.03
N ALA A 414 35.72 8.31 -19.00
CA ALA A 414 36.42 7.97 -17.77
C ALA A 414 35.77 6.78 -17.05
N GLU A 415 34.44 6.69 -17.01
CA GLU A 415 33.73 5.53 -16.47
C GLU A 415 34.11 4.24 -17.22
N LYS A 416 34.10 4.28 -18.56
CA LYS A 416 34.50 3.13 -19.41
C LYS A 416 35.96 2.76 -19.18
N PHE A 417 36.84 3.76 -19.13
CA PHE A 417 38.25 3.56 -18.89
C PHE A 417 38.52 2.99 -17.50
N LYS A 418 37.86 3.49 -16.45
CA LYS A 418 37.97 3.00 -15.07
C LYS A 418 37.66 1.50 -14.98
N LYS A 419 36.57 1.06 -15.61
CA LYS A 419 36.18 -0.37 -15.67
C LYS A 419 37.24 -1.21 -16.39
N LEU A 420 37.71 -0.75 -17.55
CA LEU A 420 38.76 -1.45 -18.31
C LEU A 420 40.08 -1.49 -17.53
N TRP A 421 40.50 -0.36 -16.96
CA TRP A 421 41.72 -0.24 -16.16
C TRP A 421 41.71 -1.21 -14.98
N GLY A 422 40.60 -1.29 -14.25
CA GLY A 422 40.44 -2.23 -13.14
C GLY A 422 40.56 -3.69 -13.57
N SER A 423 39.90 -4.08 -14.66
CA SER A 423 39.94 -5.44 -15.21
C SER A 423 41.34 -5.85 -15.68
N GLU A 424 42.01 -4.97 -16.39
CA GLU A 424 43.37 -5.20 -16.91
C GLU A 424 44.40 -5.21 -15.78
N TYR A 425 44.28 -4.32 -14.78
CA TYR A 425 45.15 -4.33 -13.58
C TYR A 425 45.00 -5.63 -12.80
N PHE A 426 43.76 -6.10 -12.62
CA PHE A 426 43.50 -7.35 -11.90
C PHE A 426 44.18 -8.55 -12.58
N SER A 427 44.20 -8.55 -13.91
CA SER A 427 44.79 -9.63 -14.73
C SER A 427 46.29 -9.47 -14.99
N ALA A 428 46.90 -8.36 -14.54
CA ALA A 428 48.31 -8.07 -14.80
C ALA A 428 49.23 -8.95 -13.95
N ASN A 429 50.20 -9.60 -14.62
CA ASN A 429 51.25 -10.38 -13.94
C ASN A 429 52.20 -9.50 -13.11
N ASP A 430 52.47 -8.28 -13.59
CA ASP A 430 53.30 -7.29 -12.89
C ASP A 430 52.46 -6.05 -12.61
N LYS A 431 51.85 -6.02 -11.41
CA LYS A 431 51.02 -4.92 -10.94
C LYS A 431 51.82 -3.63 -10.75
N ASN A 432 53.10 -3.73 -10.36
CA ASN A 432 53.91 -2.55 -10.04
C ASN A 432 54.23 -1.71 -11.28
N ASN A 433 54.40 -2.34 -12.44
CA ASN A 433 54.67 -1.65 -13.71
C ASN A 433 53.43 -1.49 -14.61
N PHE A 434 52.24 -1.80 -14.10
CA PHE A 434 51.01 -1.72 -14.88
C PHE A 434 50.68 -0.28 -15.31
N LYS A 435 50.31 -0.13 -16.58
CA LYS A 435 49.78 1.13 -17.14
C LYS A 435 48.83 0.83 -18.30
N LEU A 436 47.79 1.64 -18.44
CA LEU A 436 46.83 1.53 -19.53
C LEU A 436 46.64 2.89 -20.21
N ALA A 437 46.40 2.87 -21.53
CA ALA A 437 46.13 4.08 -22.29
C ALA A 437 44.64 4.45 -22.20
N PHE A 438 44.34 5.64 -21.67
CA PHE A 438 43.08 6.32 -21.91
C PHE A 438 43.09 6.78 -23.37
N GLN A 439 42.17 6.28 -24.18
CA GLN A 439 42.10 6.59 -25.61
C GLN A 439 40.67 6.80 -26.09
N GLY A 440 40.44 7.84 -26.88
CA GLY A 440 39.15 8.18 -27.47
C GLY A 440 39.24 9.41 -28.37
N THR A 441 38.18 9.67 -29.13
CA THR A 441 38.06 10.88 -29.95
C THR A 441 36.82 11.66 -29.51
N PHE A 442 37.00 12.94 -29.23
CA PHE A 442 36.01 13.82 -28.59
C PHE A 442 35.65 14.99 -29.52
N LEU A 443 34.63 15.77 -29.14
CA LEU A 443 34.18 16.94 -29.91
C LEU A 443 33.81 16.56 -31.36
N ASP A 444 32.89 15.61 -31.54
CA ASP A 444 32.45 15.13 -32.87
C ASP A 444 33.61 14.63 -33.75
N ASN A 445 34.49 13.84 -33.14
CA ASN A 445 35.69 13.27 -33.76
C ASN A 445 36.80 14.28 -34.12
N GLN A 446 36.81 15.48 -33.53
CA GLN A 446 37.81 16.51 -33.83
C GLN A 446 39.04 16.46 -32.89
N LEU A 447 38.91 15.85 -31.71
CA LEU A 447 39.96 15.83 -30.70
C LEU A 447 40.35 14.40 -30.30
N PRO A 448 41.36 13.78 -30.93
CA PRO A 448 41.88 12.49 -30.48
C PRO A 448 42.73 12.68 -29.22
N ILE A 449 42.42 11.91 -28.18
CA ILE A 449 43.17 11.88 -26.92
C ILE A 449 43.76 10.48 -26.74
N ARG A 450 45.06 10.42 -26.42
CA ARG A 450 45.74 9.21 -25.96
C ARG A 450 46.70 9.54 -24.82
N HIS A 451 46.46 9.02 -23.63
CA HIS A 451 47.28 9.29 -22.45
C HIS A 451 47.43 8.04 -21.57
N TYR A 452 48.66 7.71 -21.13
CA TYR A 452 48.91 6.54 -20.29
C TYR A 452 48.79 6.87 -18.79
N ILE A 453 48.02 6.06 -18.07
CA ILE A 453 47.83 6.14 -16.62
C ILE A 453 48.42 4.87 -15.99
N SER A 454 49.50 5.05 -15.21
CA SER A 454 50.13 4.01 -14.39
C SER A 454 49.44 3.89 -13.02
N VAL A 455 49.79 2.86 -12.24
CA VAL A 455 49.31 2.69 -10.86
C VAL A 455 49.61 3.90 -9.99
N ASP A 456 50.86 4.40 -9.98
CA ASP A 456 51.23 5.59 -9.19
C ASP A 456 50.40 6.82 -9.54
N LYS A 457 50.13 7.02 -10.85
CA LYS A 457 49.28 8.12 -11.31
C LYS A 457 47.84 7.93 -10.88
N MET A 458 47.32 6.71 -10.95
CA MET A 458 45.97 6.40 -10.47
C MET A 458 45.86 6.67 -8.97
N ASN A 459 46.83 6.22 -8.17
CA ASN A 459 46.87 6.49 -6.74
C ASN A 459 46.95 7.99 -6.44
N LEU A 460 47.72 8.75 -7.22
CA LEU A 460 47.78 10.22 -7.10
C LEU A 460 46.43 10.87 -7.43
N ILE A 461 45.75 10.43 -8.49
CA ILE A 461 44.41 10.92 -8.88
C ILE A 461 43.40 10.69 -7.75
N LEU A 462 43.53 9.57 -7.04
CA LEU A 462 42.58 9.13 -6.02
C LEU A 462 43.00 9.47 -4.58
N ALA A 463 44.15 10.14 -4.38
CA ALA A 463 44.76 10.31 -3.06
C ALA A 463 43.80 10.97 -2.06
N ASP A 464 43.07 11.99 -2.50
CA ASP A 464 42.11 12.71 -1.66
C ASP A 464 40.91 11.84 -1.26
N LEU A 465 40.49 10.91 -2.12
CA LEU A 465 39.40 9.97 -1.82
C LEU A 465 39.85 8.80 -0.96
N LEU A 466 41.05 8.27 -1.22
CA LEU A 466 41.60 7.10 -0.52
C LEU A 466 42.24 7.44 0.82
N CYS A 467 42.53 8.72 1.07
CA CYS A 467 43.06 9.21 2.35
C CYS A 467 44.18 8.34 2.92
N PRO A 468 45.33 8.17 2.21
CA PRO A 468 46.38 7.24 2.62
C PRO A 468 47.04 7.62 3.96
N ASP A 469 46.91 8.87 4.37
CA ASP A 469 47.39 9.43 5.63
C ASP A 469 46.51 9.06 6.85
N LEU A 470 45.27 8.63 6.64
CA LEU A 470 44.36 8.24 7.73
C LEU A 470 44.52 6.76 8.09
N ASN A 471 44.34 6.41 9.36
CA ASN A 471 44.34 5.00 9.82
C ASN A 471 43.42 4.81 11.04
N LEU A 472 43.15 3.54 11.39
CA LEU A 472 42.21 3.21 12.47
C LEU A 472 42.74 3.51 13.87
N GLU A 473 44.07 3.57 14.07
CA GLU A 473 44.67 3.85 15.39
C GLU A 473 44.32 5.27 15.88
N MET A 474 44.09 6.20 14.94
CA MET A 474 43.69 7.57 15.23
C MET A 474 42.40 7.66 16.05
N LEU A 475 41.48 6.69 15.91
CA LEU A 475 40.20 6.65 16.64
C LEU A 475 40.37 6.54 18.17
N GLN A 476 41.50 6.00 18.63
CA GLN A 476 41.78 5.89 20.06
C GLN A 476 42.01 7.28 20.69
N ALA A 477 42.68 8.17 19.97
CA ALA A 477 43.01 9.52 20.41
C ALA A 477 41.85 10.52 20.26
N MET A 478 40.86 10.21 19.40
CA MET A 478 39.70 11.08 19.17
C MET A 478 38.75 11.10 20.38
N ASN A 479 38.36 12.30 20.79
CA ASN A 479 37.27 12.53 21.74
C ASN A 479 35.93 12.48 21.00
N PRO A 480 35.06 11.48 21.23
CA PRO A 480 33.81 11.35 20.48
C PRO A 480 32.84 12.53 20.65
N GLU A 481 32.96 13.32 21.71
CA GLU A 481 32.10 14.49 21.94
C GLU A 481 32.44 15.68 21.03
N THR A 482 33.70 15.79 20.59
CA THR A 482 34.17 16.94 19.79
C THR A 482 34.70 16.56 18.42
N ALA A 483 35.13 15.31 18.23
CA ALA A 483 35.81 14.86 17.03
C ALA A 483 34.98 15.07 15.76
N PHE A 484 33.67 14.85 15.81
CA PHE A 484 32.81 15.07 14.65
C PHE A 484 32.85 16.53 14.15
N ASP A 485 33.12 17.49 15.03
CA ASP A 485 33.26 18.92 14.74
C ASP A 485 34.70 19.37 14.39
N GLU A 486 35.57 18.41 14.08
CA GLU A 486 36.99 18.58 13.73
C GLU A 486 37.37 17.78 12.47
N THR A 487 38.51 18.11 11.85
CA THR A 487 39.12 17.31 10.76
C THR A 487 39.39 15.88 11.27
N PRO A 488 39.08 14.81 10.51
CA PRO A 488 38.71 14.82 9.08
C PRO A 488 37.20 14.87 8.79
N PHE A 489 36.36 14.94 9.82
CA PHE A 489 34.90 14.84 9.68
C PHE A 489 34.25 16.11 9.13
N THR A 490 34.95 17.25 9.19
CA THR A 490 34.45 18.54 8.69
C THR A 490 34.87 18.90 7.27
N ASP A 491 35.98 18.34 6.77
CA ASP A 491 36.62 18.75 5.52
C ASP A 491 36.89 17.59 4.55
N ARG A 492 36.85 16.34 5.03
CA ARG A 492 37.12 15.13 4.24
C ARG A 492 35.99 14.09 4.33
N PHE A 493 34.78 14.52 4.68
CA PHE A 493 33.63 13.63 4.86
C PHE A 493 33.24 12.88 3.59
N ASP A 494 33.31 13.52 2.41
CA ASP A 494 33.05 12.93 1.09
C ASP A 494 34.27 12.17 0.54
N THR A 495 34.77 11.22 1.31
CA THR A 495 35.90 10.34 0.94
C THR A 495 35.55 8.87 1.15
N PHE A 496 36.42 7.94 0.73
CA PHE A 496 36.20 6.50 0.89
C PHE A 496 36.65 5.96 2.25
N VAL A 497 37.28 6.80 3.09
CA VAL A 497 37.84 6.36 4.39
C VAL A 497 37.17 7.04 5.56
N VAL A 498 36.84 8.33 5.48
CA VAL A 498 36.22 9.04 6.61
C VAL A 498 34.88 8.42 7.05
N PRO A 499 34.02 7.92 6.14
CA PRO A 499 32.80 7.21 6.54
C PRO A 499 33.05 5.95 7.37
N ILE A 500 34.19 5.27 7.18
CA ILE A 500 34.60 4.13 7.99
C ILE A 500 34.94 4.60 9.41
N LEU A 501 35.71 5.68 9.53
CA LEU A 501 36.07 6.28 10.82
C LEU A 501 34.83 6.79 11.56
N ASP A 502 33.87 7.36 10.83
CA ASP A 502 32.59 7.86 11.35
C ASP A 502 31.81 6.72 12.02
N VAL A 503 31.59 5.63 11.28
CA VAL A 503 30.88 4.44 11.79
C VAL A 503 31.56 3.84 13.02
N LEU A 504 32.87 3.70 13.00
CA LEU A 504 33.61 3.11 14.13
C LEU A 504 33.61 4.03 15.36
N LEU A 505 33.70 5.35 15.16
CA LEU A 505 33.60 6.31 16.25
C LEU A 505 32.18 6.34 16.85
N LYS A 506 31.15 6.29 16.02
CA LYS A 506 29.75 6.13 16.46
C LYS A 506 29.55 4.82 17.23
N ALA A 507 30.11 3.72 16.74
CA ALA A 507 30.06 2.44 17.46
C ALA A 507 30.74 2.53 18.85
N LYS A 508 31.86 3.28 18.96
CA LYS A 508 32.52 3.59 20.24
C LYS A 508 31.60 4.37 21.18
N VAL A 509 30.86 5.36 20.68
CA VAL A 509 29.86 6.10 21.47
C VAL A 509 28.75 5.18 21.96
N ASN A 510 28.20 4.35 21.07
CA ASN A 510 27.04 3.51 21.36
C ASN A 510 27.36 2.33 22.28
N THR A 511 28.57 1.77 22.20
CA THR A 511 28.97 0.54 22.92
C THR A 511 30.01 0.77 24.01
N GLY A 512 30.57 1.98 24.11
CA GLY A 512 31.64 2.34 25.06
C GLY A 512 33.05 1.90 24.65
N LYS A 513 33.22 1.17 23.54
CA LYS A 513 34.52 0.73 23.03
C LYS A 513 34.54 0.72 21.51
N ILE A 514 35.72 0.87 20.90
CA ILE A 514 35.86 0.71 19.44
C ILE A 514 35.51 -0.73 19.11
N ALA A 515 34.57 -0.92 18.17
CA ALA A 515 34.18 -2.24 17.73
C ALA A 515 35.32 -2.87 16.90
N GLU A 516 35.65 -4.12 17.21
CA GLU A 516 36.51 -4.93 16.34
C GLU A 516 35.65 -5.41 15.17
N VAL A 517 36.08 -5.12 13.94
CA VAL A 517 35.38 -5.54 12.72
C VAL A 517 35.83 -6.95 12.37
N ASP A 518 34.90 -7.90 12.37
CA ASP A 518 35.20 -9.31 12.10
C ASP A 518 35.21 -9.62 10.60
N ALA A 519 34.44 -8.87 9.81
CA ALA A 519 34.38 -9.02 8.37
C ALA A 519 33.85 -7.75 7.68
N ILE A 520 34.20 -7.56 6.41
CA ILE A 520 33.72 -6.45 5.57
C ILE A 520 32.97 -7.02 4.37
N LEU A 521 31.67 -6.71 4.25
CA LEU A 521 30.86 -7.01 3.07
C LEU A 521 30.93 -5.86 2.08
N LEU A 522 31.43 -6.13 0.87
CA LEU A 522 31.47 -5.15 -0.20
C LEU A 522 30.19 -5.21 -1.03
N ASN A 523 29.54 -4.06 -1.20
CA ASN A 523 28.39 -3.90 -2.09
C ASN A 523 28.57 -2.72 -3.06
N GLY A 524 27.88 -2.76 -4.20
CA GLY A 524 27.94 -1.75 -5.24
C GLY A 524 29.09 -1.93 -6.24
N GLY A 525 28.82 -1.70 -7.52
CA GLY A 525 29.76 -1.99 -8.62
C GLY A 525 31.09 -1.21 -8.58
N MET A 526 31.20 -0.14 -7.79
CA MET A 526 32.46 0.58 -7.65
C MET A 526 33.47 -0.19 -6.78
N THR A 527 33.02 -1.11 -5.93
CA THR A 527 33.90 -1.97 -5.10
C THR A 527 34.74 -2.96 -5.91
N TYR A 528 34.40 -3.21 -7.18
CA TYR A 528 35.25 -3.98 -8.09
C TYR A 528 36.57 -3.27 -8.43
N PHE A 529 36.62 -1.95 -8.28
CA PHE A 529 37.78 -1.19 -8.64
C PHE A 529 38.93 -1.43 -7.64
N PRO A 530 40.06 -2.01 -8.08
CA PRO A 530 41.07 -2.58 -7.19
C PRO A 530 41.63 -1.65 -6.10
N PRO A 531 41.88 -0.35 -6.35
CA PRO A 531 42.40 0.56 -5.31
C PRO A 531 41.55 0.63 -4.04
N ILE A 532 40.23 0.41 -4.13
CA ILE A 532 39.35 0.39 -2.95
C ILE A 532 39.64 -0.83 -2.07
N LYS A 533 39.72 -2.03 -2.68
CA LYS A 533 40.02 -3.26 -1.94
C LYS A 533 41.42 -3.21 -1.33
N ASP A 534 42.38 -2.67 -2.07
CA ASP A 534 43.75 -2.50 -1.58
C ASP A 534 43.76 -1.57 -0.37
N ARG A 535 43.03 -0.44 -0.44
CA ARG A 535 42.90 0.48 0.69
C ARG A 535 42.21 -0.11 1.92
N LEU A 536 41.15 -0.89 1.74
CA LEU A 536 40.48 -1.58 2.85
C LEU A 536 41.40 -2.60 3.52
N ARG A 537 42.22 -3.33 2.76
CA ARG A 537 43.23 -4.24 3.32
C ARG A 537 44.32 -3.50 4.08
N GLU A 538 44.73 -2.32 3.63
CA GLU A 538 45.68 -1.49 4.39
C GLU A 538 45.10 -1.04 5.74
N LEU A 539 43.81 -0.67 5.77
CA LEU A 539 43.14 -0.19 6.98
C LEU A 539 42.88 -1.30 8.01
N PHE A 540 42.40 -2.45 7.54
CA PHE A 540 41.90 -3.53 8.39
C PHE A 540 42.84 -4.74 8.46
N GLY A 541 43.92 -4.76 7.68
CA GLY A 541 44.84 -5.88 7.60
C GLY A 541 44.19 -7.10 6.96
N ASN A 542 44.30 -8.25 7.64
CA ASN A 542 43.87 -9.56 7.11
C ASN A 542 42.43 -9.93 7.46
N ILE A 543 41.57 -8.95 7.75
CA ILE A 543 40.14 -9.19 7.99
C ILE A 543 39.48 -9.77 6.71
N PRO A 544 38.61 -10.79 6.84
CA PRO A 544 37.85 -11.30 5.70
C PRO A 544 37.06 -10.22 4.97
N ILE A 545 37.36 -10.06 3.68
CA ILE A 545 36.51 -9.30 2.75
C ILE A 545 35.54 -10.29 2.12
N LEU A 546 34.27 -10.14 2.45
CA LEU A 546 33.18 -10.99 2.02
C LEU A 546 32.77 -10.61 0.59
N ASP A 547 32.60 -11.62 -0.26
CA ASP A 547 32.22 -11.45 -1.66
C ASP A 547 30.73 -11.78 -1.85
N GLU A 548 29.97 -10.75 -2.19
CA GLU A 548 28.54 -10.82 -2.50
C GLU A 548 28.25 -11.57 -3.83
N ARG A 549 29.28 -11.93 -4.61
CA ARG A 549 29.25 -12.53 -5.97
C ARG A 549 28.61 -11.66 -7.04
N ASN A 550 27.44 -11.07 -6.76
CA ASN A 550 26.67 -10.20 -7.63
C ASN A 550 26.16 -8.97 -6.85
N PRO A 551 27.06 -8.06 -6.42
CA PRO A 551 26.72 -6.85 -5.66
C PRO A 551 25.65 -5.99 -6.34
N ASP A 552 25.70 -5.85 -7.68
CA ASP A 552 24.71 -5.05 -8.44
C ASP A 552 23.27 -5.59 -8.36
N LEU A 553 23.08 -6.80 -7.85
CA LEU A 553 21.79 -7.48 -7.78
C LEU A 553 21.39 -7.88 -6.34
N ALA A 554 22.34 -7.82 -5.40
CA ALA A 554 22.18 -8.33 -4.05
C ALA A 554 21.17 -7.52 -3.25
N VAL A 555 21.23 -6.20 -3.34
CA VAL A 555 20.31 -5.28 -2.67
C VAL A 555 18.85 -5.62 -3.00
N ALA A 556 18.52 -5.79 -4.28
CA ALA A 556 17.16 -6.12 -4.70
C ALA A 556 16.73 -7.50 -4.16
N ARG A 557 17.62 -8.52 -4.22
CA ARG A 557 17.35 -9.85 -3.68
C ARG A 557 17.09 -9.80 -2.18
N GLY A 558 17.98 -9.16 -1.43
CA GLY A 558 17.85 -8.95 0.00
C GLY A 558 16.61 -8.17 0.39
N ALA A 559 16.23 -7.14 -0.36
CA ALA A 559 14.97 -6.42 -0.17
C ALA A 559 13.75 -7.35 -0.34
N SER A 560 13.76 -8.22 -1.35
CA SER A 560 12.69 -9.21 -1.53
C SER A 560 12.68 -10.29 -0.43
N LEU A 561 13.86 -10.69 0.08
CA LEU A 561 13.99 -11.62 1.22
C LEU A 561 13.54 -10.98 2.54
N TYR A 562 13.82 -9.70 2.73
CA TYR A 562 13.35 -8.90 3.86
C TYR A 562 11.82 -8.84 3.84
N ALA A 563 11.22 -8.50 2.70
CA ALA A 563 9.77 -8.49 2.50
C ALA A 563 9.13 -9.85 2.86
N ALA A 564 9.82 -10.93 2.53
CA ALA A 564 9.40 -12.29 2.82
C ALA A 564 9.60 -12.73 4.29
N GLY A 565 10.28 -11.93 5.12
CA GLY A 565 10.61 -12.28 6.50
C GLY A 565 11.62 -13.42 6.62
N ALA A 566 12.54 -13.55 5.65
CA ALA A 566 13.53 -14.63 5.61
C ALA A 566 14.57 -14.58 6.73
N LEU A 567 14.85 -13.38 7.25
CA LEU A 567 15.75 -13.11 8.38
C LEU A 567 15.08 -12.11 9.35
N LYS A 568 15.60 -12.00 10.58
CA LYS A 568 15.07 -11.09 11.60
C LYS A 568 16.03 -9.95 11.93
N SER A 569 15.61 -8.71 11.64
CA SER A 569 16.22 -7.50 12.19
C SER A 569 15.53 -7.20 13.52
N VAL A 570 16.30 -7.01 14.58
CA VAL A 570 15.75 -6.79 15.93
C VAL A 570 15.88 -5.34 16.36
N GLU A 571 16.99 -4.69 16.01
CA GLU A 571 17.28 -3.31 16.42
C GLU A 571 17.76 -2.46 15.25
N ARG A 572 17.21 -1.25 15.13
CA ARG A 572 17.63 -0.23 14.18
C ARG A 572 18.05 1.06 14.89
N VAL A 573 18.96 1.82 14.29
CA VAL A 573 19.53 3.06 14.89
C VAL A 573 19.55 4.22 13.90
N ASN A 574 19.43 5.46 14.41
CA ASN A 574 19.45 6.67 13.56
C ASN A 574 20.88 7.01 13.08
N PRO A 575 21.11 7.42 11.82
CA PRO A 575 22.46 7.71 11.30
C PRO A 575 23.12 8.97 11.87
N THR A 576 22.35 10.02 12.17
CA THR A 576 22.88 11.34 12.55
C THR A 576 22.20 11.91 13.80
N HIS A 577 22.74 13.02 14.29
CA HIS A 577 22.05 13.83 15.27
C HIS A 577 20.95 14.66 14.59
N ILE A 578 19.78 14.73 15.22
CA ILE A 578 18.69 15.62 14.83
C ILE A 578 18.60 16.71 15.89
N TYR A 579 18.71 17.97 15.46
CA TYR A 579 18.73 19.14 16.32
C TYR A 579 17.58 20.09 16.01
N LEU A 580 17.18 20.84 17.04
CA LEU A 580 16.35 22.01 16.95
C LEU A 580 17.22 23.27 17.02
N GLN A 581 17.04 24.20 16.08
CA GLN A 581 17.67 25.51 16.19
C GLN A 581 17.07 26.32 17.35
N THR A 582 17.95 26.95 18.13
CA THR A 582 17.58 27.85 19.23
C THR A 582 18.32 29.17 19.07
N ASN A 583 17.62 30.28 19.33
CA ASN A 583 18.21 31.61 19.29
C ASN A 583 18.52 32.04 20.74
N GLN A 584 19.80 32.14 21.09
CA GLN A 584 20.26 32.69 22.38
C GLN A 584 21.39 33.70 22.15
N GLU A 585 21.28 34.90 22.75
CA GLU A 585 22.37 35.87 22.92
C GLU A 585 23.29 36.03 21.68
N ASP A 586 22.72 36.47 20.55
CA ASP A 586 23.43 36.73 19.28
C ASP A 586 24.21 35.54 18.67
N THR A 587 23.97 34.31 19.15
CA THR A 587 24.51 33.07 18.56
C THR A 587 23.39 32.07 18.22
N THR A 588 23.49 31.40 17.07
CA THR A 588 22.59 30.30 16.71
C THR A 588 23.08 29.02 17.37
N GLY A 589 22.38 28.55 18.41
CA GLY A 589 22.69 27.32 19.13
C GLY A 589 21.84 26.15 18.64
N LEU A 590 22.41 24.94 18.57
CA LEU A 590 21.67 23.70 18.25
C LEU A 590 21.34 22.93 19.54
N ARG A 591 20.07 22.57 19.72
CA ARG A 591 19.61 21.74 20.84
C ARG A 591 19.28 20.34 20.35
N LEU A 592 19.98 19.33 20.87
CA LEU A 592 19.83 17.94 20.44
C LEU A 592 18.42 17.40 20.76
N LEU A 593 17.77 16.80 19.76
CA LEU A 593 16.48 16.10 19.90
C LEU A 593 16.66 14.59 19.90
N ILE A 594 17.43 14.08 18.94
CA ILE A 594 17.71 12.64 18.76
C ILE A 594 19.20 12.50 18.50
N ALA A 595 19.88 11.65 19.28
CA ALA A 595 21.29 11.36 19.08
C ALA A 595 21.52 10.41 17.89
N GLN A 596 22.64 10.55 17.20
CA GLN A 596 23.09 9.48 16.30
C GLN A 596 23.29 8.18 17.08
N GLY A 597 22.96 7.04 16.47
CA GLY A 597 22.97 5.75 17.15
C GLY A 597 21.76 5.49 18.05
N GLN A 598 20.84 6.45 18.20
CA GLN A 598 19.62 6.25 18.98
C GLN A 598 18.77 5.14 18.38
N LYS A 599 18.47 4.11 19.18
CA LYS A 599 17.56 3.03 18.81
C LYS A 599 16.14 3.55 18.63
N TYR A 600 15.42 3.04 17.62
CA TYR A 600 14.01 3.38 17.39
C TYR A 600 13.10 2.14 17.35
N PRO A 601 11.80 2.26 17.73
CA PRO A 601 11.06 3.51 17.98
C PRO A 601 11.56 4.29 19.21
N TYR A 602 11.59 5.62 19.11
CA TYR A 602 12.08 6.53 20.14
C TYR A 602 11.06 7.63 20.42
N LYS A 603 10.89 7.99 21.69
CA LYS A 603 10.05 9.13 22.12
C LYS A 603 10.77 9.95 23.18
N SER A 604 10.67 11.28 23.07
CA SER A 604 11.19 12.22 24.05
C SER A 604 10.33 13.48 24.11
N THR A 605 10.55 14.31 25.12
CA THR A 605 9.84 15.58 25.28
C THR A 605 10.82 16.68 25.66
N LEU A 606 10.84 17.73 24.84
CA LEU A 606 11.61 18.93 25.09
C LEU A 606 10.76 19.93 25.86
N ASN A 607 11.12 20.16 27.12
CA ASN A 607 10.43 21.14 27.97
C ASN A 607 11.06 22.53 27.85
N GLY A 608 10.27 23.53 28.22
CA GLY A 608 10.74 24.90 28.46
C GLY A 608 10.71 25.82 27.22
N LEU A 609 10.02 25.42 26.15
CA LEU A 609 9.70 26.34 25.07
C LEU A 609 8.63 27.33 25.58
N LYS A 610 8.68 28.57 25.10
CA LYS A 610 7.65 29.57 25.37
C LYS A 610 7.07 30.03 24.05
N LEU A 611 5.75 30.19 24.00
CA LEU A 611 5.10 30.75 22.82
C LEU A 611 5.65 32.17 22.59
N PRO A 612 6.22 32.50 21.42
CA PRO A 612 6.71 33.84 21.15
C PRO A 612 5.57 34.86 21.07
N SER A 613 5.92 36.15 21.04
CA SER A 613 4.97 37.22 20.70
C SER A 613 4.35 36.94 19.33
N LEU A 614 3.03 36.84 19.29
CA LEU A 614 2.27 36.49 18.09
C LEU A 614 2.37 37.62 17.06
N ALA A 615 3.05 37.38 15.96
CA ALA A 615 2.96 38.16 14.73
C ALA A 615 2.23 37.31 13.67
N GLU A 616 1.53 37.93 12.73
CA GLU A 616 0.82 37.19 11.66
C GLU A 616 1.78 36.25 10.90
N GLY A 617 1.30 35.06 10.53
CA GLY A 617 2.07 34.10 9.71
C GLY A 617 2.15 32.69 10.31
N TYR A 618 3.38 32.21 10.55
CA TYR A 618 3.69 30.81 10.87
C TYR A 618 4.72 30.70 12.01
N LEU A 619 4.49 29.79 12.97
CA LEU A 619 5.50 29.45 13.98
C LEU A 619 6.37 28.32 13.44
N SER A 620 7.59 28.64 12.99
CA SER A 620 8.55 27.68 12.43
C SER A 620 9.66 27.31 13.40
N PHE A 621 10.12 26.08 13.27
CA PHE A 621 11.24 25.48 13.96
C PHE A 621 12.20 24.88 12.92
N ASP A 622 13.42 25.35 12.91
CA ASP A 622 14.44 24.88 12.00
C ASP A 622 15.06 23.59 12.54
N ILE A 623 14.94 22.52 11.75
CA ILE A 623 15.47 21.20 12.08
C ILE A 623 16.79 21.01 11.33
N TRP A 624 17.85 20.75 12.09
CA TRP A 624 19.19 20.52 11.59
C TRP A 624 19.57 19.06 11.77
N VAL A 625 20.33 18.51 10.82
CA VAL A 625 20.79 17.11 10.85
C VAL A 625 22.27 17.04 10.53
N GLY A 626 23.02 16.16 11.19
CA GLY A 626 24.44 15.97 10.90
C GLY A 626 25.23 15.24 11.99
N MET A 627 26.56 15.16 11.78
CA MET A 627 27.46 14.37 12.62
C MET A 627 27.89 15.06 13.92
N GLY A 628 28.08 16.38 13.86
CA GLY A 628 28.50 17.16 15.02
C GLY A 628 27.46 18.18 15.42
N SER A 629 27.91 19.26 16.05
CA SER A 629 27.05 20.24 16.71
C SER A 629 27.16 21.65 16.11
N LYS A 630 28.05 21.85 15.13
CA LYS A 630 28.29 23.16 14.50
C LYS A 630 27.41 23.36 13.25
N PRO A 631 26.51 24.38 13.24
CA PRO A 631 25.72 24.74 12.06
C PRO A 631 26.57 24.95 10.81
N ASN A 632 26.16 24.38 9.67
CA ASN A 632 26.78 24.55 8.35
C ASN A 632 28.24 24.09 8.21
N VAL A 633 28.75 23.32 9.18
CA VAL A 633 30.08 22.69 9.07
C VAL A 633 29.91 21.23 8.66
N ASN A 634 29.28 20.46 9.55
CA ASN A 634 28.97 19.03 9.41
C ASN A 634 27.50 18.75 9.75
N THR A 635 26.71 19.82 9.86
CA THR A 635 25.26 19.81 10.01
C THR A 635 24.66 20.67 8.91
N ASN A 636 23.53 20.23 8.39
CA ASN A 636 22.77 20.94 7.38
C ASN A 636 21.37 21.24 7.89
N LEU A 637 20.86 22.42 7.56
CA LEU A 637 19.45 22.73 7.76
C LEU A 637 18.63 21.81 6.84
N GLN A 638 17.82 20.95 7.44
CA GLN A 638 16.97 20.01 6.70
C GLN A 638 15.68 20.73 6.27
N ARG A 639 14.79 21.01 7.22
CA ARG A 639 13.49 21.68 6.98
C ARG A 639 13.09 22.54 8.15
N SER A 640 12.39 23.63 7.84
CA SER A 640 11.57 24.33 8.82
C SER A 640 10.24 23.60 8.97
N ARG A 641 9.93 23.17 10.19
CA ARG A 641 8.63 22.58 10.54
C ARG A 641 7.86 23.54 11.41
N GLY A 642 6.55 23.62 11.25
CA GLY A 642 5.80 24.59 12.02
C GLY A 642 4.30 24.36 12.01
N VAL A 643 3.61 25.33 12.58
CA VAL A 643 2.16 25.35 12.66
C VAL A 643 1.65 26.77 12.39
N SER A 644 0.49 26.86 11.75
CA SER A 644 -0.19 28.13 11.55
C SER A 644 -0.51 28.82 12.88
N PHE A 645 -0.24 30.13 12.97
CA PHE A 645 -0.60 30.88 14.19
C PHE A 645 -2.12 30.87 14.45
N ASN A 646 -2.96 30.72 13.42
CA ASN A 646 -4.41 30.62 13.58
C ASN A 646 -4.81 29.39 14.41
N GLU A 647 -4.16 28.25 14.20
CA GLU A 647 -4.41 27.02 14.96
C GLU A 647 -4.03 27.19 16.44
N ILE A 648 -2.93 27.90 16.72
CA ILE A 648 -2.51 28.22 18.09
C ILE A 648 -3.51 29.18 18.76
N LEU A 649 -4.00 30.18 18.04
CA LEU A 649 -4.99 31.15 18.52
C LEU A 649 -6.33 30.48 18.86
N GLU A 650 -6.80 29.54 18.02
CA GLU A 650 -8.03 28.77 18.28
C GLU A 650 -7.96 27.97 19.58
N ALA A 651 -6.77 27.61 20.04
CA ALA A 651 -6.54 26.92 21.30
C ALA A 651 -6.46 27.84 22.54
N ASN A 652 -6.69 29.15 22.39
CA ASN A 652 -6.63 30.17 23.46
C ASN A 652 -5.28 30.28 24.19
N LEU A 653 -4.16 30.03 23.50
CA LEU A 653 -2.82 30.19 24.07
C LEU A 653 -2.35 31.65 23.95
N GLN A 654 -1.63 32.14 24.96
CA GLN A 654 -1.10 33.51 25.02
C GLN A 654 0.41 33.53 24.85
N PRO A 655 0.99 34.61 24.27
CA PRO A 655 2.43 34.81 24.26
C PRO A 655 3.06 34.60 25.65
N GLY A 656 4.15 33.86 25.70
CA GLY A 656 4.85 33.47 26.92
C GLY A 656 4.33 32.18 27.56
N ASP A 657 3.21 31.61 27.08
CA ASP A 657 2.71 30.33 27.57
C ASP A 657 3.75 29.21 27.37
N PRO A 658 3.95 28.34 28.37
CA PRO A 658 4.92 27.27 28.27
C PRO A 658 4.41 26.14 27.37
N LEU A 659 5.27 25.72 26.45
CA LEU A 659 5.05 24.66 25.48
C LEU A 659 6.08 23.54 25.67
N ASN A 660 5.67 22.33 25.34
CA ASN A 660 6.51 21.16 25.19
C ASN A 660 6.59 20.80 23.71
N LEU A 661 7.75 20.33 23.25
CA LEU A 661 7.90 19.70 21.95
C LEU A 661 8.07 18.19 22.18
N GLU A 662 7.03 17.43 21.89
CA GLU A 662 7.12 15.97 21.84
C GLU A 662 7.79 15.55 20.54
N VAL A 663 8.79 14.69 20.66
CA VAL A 663 9.59 14.15 19.56
C VAL A 663 9.35 12.65 19.53
N GLU A 664 8.86 12.15 18.40
CA GLU A 664 8.69 10.73 18.14
C GLU A 664 9.39 10.34 16.85
N TYR A 665 10.18 9.26 16.90
CA TYR A 665 10.78 8.62 15.74
C TYR A 665 10.27 7.19 15.67
N THR A 666 9.46 6.88 14.66
CA THR A 666 8.69 5.64 14.58
C THR A 666 9.52 4.46 14.06
N PHE A 667 8.97 3.25 14.14
CA PHE A 667 9.64 2.04 13.61
C PHE A 667 9.85 2.09 12.09
N ASP A 668 8.99 2.80 11.37
CA ASP A 668 9.09 3.04 9.91
C ASP A 668 9.82 4.36 9.58
N GLU A 669 10.65 4.84 10.51
CA GLU A 669 11.61 5.94 10.33
C GLU A 669 10.96 7.32 10.08
N ARG A 670 9.73 7.54 10.58
CA ARG A 670 9.06 8.85 10.51
C ARG A 670 9.41 9.70 11.72
N LEU A 671 9.86 10.94 11.46
CA LEU A 671 10.03 11.97 12.47
C LEU A 671 8.73 12.75 12.67
N LEU A 672 8.10 12.55 13.83
CA LEU A 672 6.89 13.25 14.25
C LEU A 672 7.26 14.25 15.36
N LEU A 673 7.01 15.53 15.08
CA LEU A 673 7.19 16.60 16.06
C LEU A 673 5.83 17.20 16.40
N THR A 674 5.51 17.26 17.69
CA THR A 674 4.21 17.78 18.17
C THR A 674 4.43 18.81 19.27
N LEU A 675 3.97 20.04 19.05
CA LEU A 675 3.88 21.03 20.12
C LEU A 675 2.69 20.74 21.01
N VAL A 676 2.89 20.82 22.32
CA VAL A 676 1.87 20.55 23.33
C VAL A 676 1.88 21.66 24.37
N SER A 677 0.72 22.25 24.66
CA SER A 677 0.62 23.23 25.74
C SER A 677 0.72 22.56 27.10
N GLN A 678 1.56 23.11 27.99
CA GLN A 678 1.59 22.66 29.39
C GLN A 678 0.34 23.12 30.18
N LYS A 679 -0.37 24.14 29.69
CA LYS A 679 -1.60 24.65 30.32
C LYS A 679 -2.86 23.91 29.88
N ASN A 680 -2.83 23.35 28.66
CA ASN A 680 -3.95 22.62 28.06
C ASN A 680 -3.40 21.43 27.27
N GLU A 681 -3.33 20.25 27.89
CA GLU A 681 -2.78 19.04 27.26
C GLU A 681 -3.58 18.58 26.02
N LYS A 682 -4.81 19.08 25.81
CA LYS A 682 -5.58 18.82 24.59
C LYS A 682 -5.15 19.70 23.42
N ALA A 683 -4.50 20.85 23.69
CA ALA A 683 -3.93 21.72 22.67
C ALA A 683 -2.59 21.14 22.20
N ARG A 684 -2.66 20.34 21.14
CA ARG A 684 -1.56 19.62 20.53
C ARG A 684 -1.52 19.97 19.04
N PHE A 685 -0.36 20.33 18.55
CA PHE A 685 -0.17 20.81 17.18
C PHE A 685 0.96 20.04 16.53
N LYS A 686 0.64 19.26 15.49
CA LYS A 686 1.66 18.56 14.70
C LYS A 686 2.43 19.62 13.90
N LEU A 687 3.75 19.56 13.93
CA LEU A 687 4.58 20.46 13.13
C LEU A 687 4.70 19.90 11.71
N GLU A 688 4.07 20.57 10.76
CA GLU A 688 4.10 20.22 9.34
C GLU A 688 5.28 20.89 8.63
N VAL A 689 5.61 20.43 7.42
CA VAL A 689 6.65 21.07 6.61
C VAL A 689 6.07 22.35 6.00
N ALA A 690 6.79 23.48 6.12
CA ALA A 690 6.29 24.81 5.74
C ALA A 690 5.77 24.92 4.28
N SER A 691 6.22 24.07 3.35
CA SER A 691 5.77 24.07 1.94
C SER A 691 4.35 23.55 1.72
N ASP A 692 3.78 22.77 2.65
CA ASP A 692 2.48 22.11 2.46
C ASP A 692 1.29 23.07 2.61
N HIS A 693 1.51 24.29 3.15
CA HIS A 693 0.47 25.31 3.28
C HIS A 693 0.14 26.06 1.98
N HIS A 694 0.96 25.96 0.92
CA HIS A 694 0.66 26.60 -0.36
C HIS A 694 -0.39 25.85 -1.21
N ASN A 695 -0.78 24.63 -0.80
CA ASN A 695 -1.80 23.83 -1.51
C ASN A 695 -3.18 23.79 -0.81
N ASN A 696 -3.33 24.35 0.38
CA ASN A 696 -4.63 24.43 1.06
C ASN A 696 -5.29 25.78 0.80
N GLY A 697 -5.95 25.89 -0.37
CA GLY A 697 -6.92 26.93 -0.64
C GLY A 697 -8.06 26.91 0.38
N PHE A 698 -8.34 28.07 0.97
CA PHE A 698 -9.37 28.34 1.97
C PHE A 698 -10.73 27.66 1.73
N VAL A 699 -11.30 27.09 2.80
CA VAL A 699 -12.72 27.31 3.13
C VAL A 699 -12.80 27.81 4.56
N ALA A 700 -13.07 29.11 4.71
CA ALA A 700 -13.40 29.71 5.98
C ALA A 700 -14.77 29.20 6.46
N THR A 701 -14.88 28.74 7.71
CA THR A 701 -16.04 29.09 8.55
C THR A 701 -15.65 29.04 10.02
N THR A 702 -15.77 30.20 10.65
CA THR A 702 -15.71 30.49 12.08
C THR A 702 -16.46 29.49 12.93
N LYS A 703 -15.86 29.01 14.04
CA LYS A 703 -16.63 28.73 15.27
C LYS A 703 -15.78 28.74 16.55
N THR A 704 -16.31 29.52 17.48
CA THR A 704 -16.00 29.67 18.91
C THR A 704 -15.88 28.33 19.65
N MET A 705 -14.90 28.24 20.55
CA MET A 705 -14.75 27.16 21.53
C MET A 705 -16.02 26.95 22.38
N LYS A 706 -16.52 25.71 22.37
CA LYS A 706 -17.10 25.03 23.53
C LYS A 706 -16.34 23.71 23.70
N ILE A 707 -16.08 23.30 24.93
CA ILE A 707 -15.44 22.01 25.24
C ILE A 707 -16.30 20.90 24.61
N THR A 708 -15.82 20.26 23.56
CA THR A 708 -16.47 19.09 22.96
C THR A 708 -15.40 18.11 22.47
N SER A 709 -15.68 16.82 22.65
CA SER A 709 -14.86 15.65 22.32
C SER A 709 -13.86 15.81 21.15
N LYS A 710 -12.70 15.14 21.24
CA LYS A 710 -11.72 14.94 20.14
C LYS A 710 -12.31 14.23 18.90
N PHE A 711 -13.59 13.93 18.94
CA PHE A 711 -14.30 13.04 18.06
C PHE A 711 -15.72 13.61 17.90
N ASP A 712 -16.07 14.13 16.72
CA ASP A 712 -17.46 14.54 16.44
C ASP A 712 -18.29 13.27 16.27
N PRO A 713 -19.23 12.96 17.18
CA PRO A 713 -20.03 11.73 17.07
C PRO A 713 -20.84 11.67 15.76
N LYS A 714 -21.10 12.82 15.12
CA LYS A 714 -21.73 12.88 13.79
C LYS A 714 -20.90 12.18 12.71
N THR A 715 -19.58 12.06 12.88
CA THR A 715 -18.68 11.38 11.93
C THR A 715 -18.79 9.86 11.97
N LEU A 716 -19.40 9.28 13.01
CA LEU A 716 -19.74 7.84 13.09
C LEU A 716 -21.02 7.50 12.35
N ILE A 717 -21.86 8.50 12.09
CA ILE A 717 -23.19 8.28 11.56
C ILE A 717 -23.06 8.19 10.05
N PRO A 718 -23.17 6.98 9.47
CA PRO A 718 -23.12 6.87 8.03
C PRO A 718 -24.29 7.63 7.42
N HIS A 719 -24.00 8.45 6.42
CA HIS A 719 -25.05 9.13 5.65
C HIS A 719 -25.90 8.09 4.92
N ILE A 720 -27.14 7.94 5.36
CA ILE A 720 -28.13 7.17 4.61
C ILE A 720 -28.77 8.13 3.62
N SER A 721 -28.30 8.10 2.38
CA SER A 721 -28.82 8.98 1.33
C SER A 721 -30.30 8.70 1.06
N ARG A 722 -31.17 9.55 1.61
CA ARG A 722 -32.56 9.73 1.14
C ARG A 722 -32.82 11.15 0.63
N THR A 723 -31.91 12.10 0.87
CA THR A 723 -31.91 13.45 0.28
C THR A 723 -31.08 13.52 -0.98
N ARG A 724 -31.39 14.48 -1.86
CA ARG A 724 -30.61 14.72 -3.08
C ARG A 724 -29.20 15.10 -2.69
N LYS A 725 -28.22 14.32 -3.14
CA LYS A 725 -26.81 14.70 -3.05
C LYS A 725 -26.52 15.47 -4.32
N GLY A 726 -26.60 16.80 -4.23
CA GLY A 726 -26.14 17.66 -5.31
C GLY A 726 -24.77 17.21 -5.80
N LYS A 727 -24.69 16.75 -7.06
CA LYS A 727 -23.41 16.45 -7.71
C LYS A 727 -23.10 17.55 -8.70
N GLU A 728 -21.89 18.08 -8.58
CA GLU A 728 -21.36 19.03 -9.56
C GLU A 728 -21.26 18.36 -10.93
N ILE A 729 -21.54 19.15 -11.96
CA ILE A 729 -21.37 18.72 -13.34
C ILE A 729 -19.87 18.66 -13.62
N ASP A 730 -19.42 17.59 -14.25
CA ASP A 730 -18.11 17.52 -14.87
C ASP A 730 -18.23 17.88 -16.36
N ASP A 731 -17.76 19.09 -16.70
CA ASP A 731 -17.79 19.62 -18.07
C ASP A 731 -16.96 18.77 -19.06
N GLY A 732 -15.99 17.99 -18.57
CA GLY A 732 -15.18 17.07 -19.37
C GLY A 732 -15.86 15.73 -19.65
N VAL A 733 -16.88 15.33 -18.88
CA VAL A 733 -17.55 14.03 -19.02
C VAL A 733 -18.82 14.16 -19.84
N ARG A 734 -18.81 13.59 -21.05
CA ARG A 734 -19.99 13.48 -21.91
C ARG A 734 -20.31 12.01 -22.19
N VAL A 735 -21.52 11.58 -21.83
CA VAL A 735 -21.96 10.18 -22.02
C VAL A 735 -22.77 10.06 -23.30
N LYS A 736 -22.43 9.09 -24.14
CA LYS A 736 -23.19 8.80 -25.36
C LYS A 736 -24.37 7.88 -25.01
N PHE A 737 -25.59 8.27 -25.35
CA PHE A 737 -26.77 7.45 -25.06
C PHE A 737 -26.72 6.05 -25.71
N LYS A 738 -25.98 5.90 -26.82
CA LYS A 738 -25.72 4.61 -27.45
C LYS A 738 -25.07 3.58 -26.51
N ASP A 739 -24.26 4.02 -25.54
CA ASP A 739 -23.69 3.11 -24.55
C ASP A 739 -24.77 2.47 -23.66
N TRP A 740 -25.85 3.20 -23.39
CA TRP A 740 -27.02 2.67 -22.70
C TRP A 740 -27.75 1.64 -23.57
N GLU A 741 -27.97 1.94 -24.84
CA GLU A 741 -28.59 1.01 -25.80
C GLU A 741 -27.80 -0.29 -25.93
N ASP A 742 -26.46 -0.21 -26.01
CA ASP A 742 -25.58 -1.35 -26.10
C ASP A 742 -25.65 -2.22 -24.83
N VAL A 743 -25.63 -1.60 -23.65
CA VAL A 743 -25.78 -2.31 -22.37
C VAL A 743 -27.16 -2.99 -22.28
N ALA A 744 -28.23 -2.30 -22.66
CA ALA A 744 -29.59 -2.85 -22.67
C ALA A 744 -29.71 -4.05 -23.62
N HIS A 745 -29.25 -3.92 -24.86
CA HIS A 745 -29.30 -5.00 -25.84
C HIS A 745 -28.49 -6.23 -25.44
N GLN A 746 -27.33 -6.03 -24.81
CA GLN A 746 -26.50 -7.15 -24.37
C GLN A 746 -27.08 -7.82 -23.11
N LEU A 747 -27.70 -7.04 -22.21
CA LEU A 747 -28.42 -7.58 -21.04
C LEU A 747 -29.73 -8.29 -21.42
N ASP A 748 -30.40 -7.90 -22.51
CA ASP A 748 -31.54 -8.67 -23.04
C ASP A 748 -31.11 -10.07 -23.50
N ARG A 749 -29.90 -10.19 -24.08
CA ARG A 749 -29.36 -11.47 -24.54
C ARG A 749 -28.78 -12.32 -23.40
N ASN A 750 -28.18 -11.67 -22.39
CA ASN A 750 -27.58 -12.34 -21.26
C ASN A 750 -27.67 -11.47 -20.00
N PHE A 751 -28.85 -11.47 -19.39
CA PHE A 751 -29.14 -10.65 -18.22
C PHE A 751 -28.23 -10.98 -17.03
N ASN A 752 -27.64 -12.17 -16.95
CA ASN A 752 -26.81 -12.60 -15.82
C ASN A 752 -25.29 -12.42 -16.07
N ASN A 753 -24.91 -11.55 -17.01
CA ASN A 753 -23.53 -11.23 -17.32
C ASN A 753 -22.98 -10.16 -16.35
N ALA A 754 -22.04 -10.56 -15.48
CA ALA A 754 -21.46 -9.69 -14.47
C ALA A 754 -20.79 -8.45 -15.07
N ARG A 755 -20.03 -8.60 -16.17
CA ARG A 755 -19.34 -7.49 -16.86
C ARG A 755 -20.31 -6.45 -17.42
N LEU A 756 -21.48 -6.90 -17.92
CA LEU A 756 -22.51 -5.97 -18.40
C LEU A 756 -23.19 -5.22 -17.25
N HIS A 757 -23.34 -5.87 -16.09
CA HIS A 757 -23.82 -5.22 -14.88
C HIS A 757 -22.80 -4.29 -14.23
N ASP A 758 -21.50 -4.54 -14.38
CA ASP A 758 -20.42 -3.59 -14.01
C ASP A 758 -20.45 -2.39 -14.95
N ARG A 759 -20.44 -2.62 -16.27
CA ARG A 759 -20.54 -1.56 -17.28
C ARG A 759 -21.78 -0.70 -17.10
N ARG A 760 -22.93 -1.32 -16.78
CA ARG A 760 -24.17 -0.61 -16.39
C ARG A 760 -23.93 0.31 -15.20
N ARG A 761 -23.31 -0.18 -14.12
CA ARG A 761 -23.07 0.60 -12.89
C ARG A 761 -22.15 1.78 -13.14
N ASP A 762 -21.10 1.58 -13.92
CA ASP A 762 -20.17 2.64 -14.29
C ASP A 762 -20.88 3.69 -15.16
N LEU A 763 -21.68 3.24 -16.12
CA LEU A 763 -22.47 4.13 -16.97
C LEU A 763 -23.50 4.93 -16.18
N THR A 764 -24.14 4.34 -15.15
CA THR A 764 -25.02 5.07 -14.21
C THR A 764 -24.26 6.16 -13.45
N LYS A 765 -23.07 5.85 -12.90
CA LYS A 765 -22.25 6.82 -12.15
C LYS A 765 -21.79 7.97 -13.04
N LEU A 766 -21.34 7.67 -14.25
CA LEU A 766 -20.91 8.66 -15.24
C LEU A 766 -22.09 9.54 -15.68
N SER A 767 -23.25 8.94 -15.96
CA SER A 767 -24.45 9.70 -16.38
C SER A 767 -24.93 10.69 -15.32
N ALA A 768 -24.69 10.42 -14.04
CA ALA A 768 -25.07 11.29 -12.92
C ALA A 768 -24.23 12.57 -12.82
N ILE A 769 -22.98 12.57 -13.32
CA ILE A 769 -22.07 13.74 -13.29
C ILE A 769 -21.86 14.38 -14.67
N ALA A 770 -22.36 13.74 -15.75
CA ALA A 770 -22.10 14.17 -17.11
C ALA A 770 -22.68 15.55 -17.45
N SER A 771 -21.92 16.33 -18.24
CA SER A 771 -22.34 17.63 -18.76
C SER A 771 -23.61 17.59 -19.63
N ASN A 772 -23.90 16.43 -20.24
CA ASN A 772 -25.10 16.21 -21.05
C ASN A 772 -26.22 15.40 -20.35
N ARG A 773 -26.24 15.33 -19.02
CA ARG A 773 -27.26 14.55 -18.26
C ARG A 773 -28.72 14.89 -18.59
N GLY A 774 -29.02 16.13 -18.98
CA GLY A 774 -30.37 16.51 -19.42
C GLY A 774 -30.82 15.81 -20.71
N GLU A 775 -29.91 15.58 -21.66
CA GLU A 775 -30.18 14.79 -22.86
C GLU A 775 -30.46 13.33 -22.50
N ILE A 776 -29.60 12.75 -21.65
CA ILE A 776 -29.71 11.35 -21.18
C ILE A 776 -31.05 11.10 -20.47
N VAL A 777 -31.46 12.00 -19.58
CA VAL A 777 -32.74 11.90 -18.86
C VAL A 777 -33.93 11.87 -19.84
N ASN A 778 -33.93 12.73 -20.85
CA ASN A 778 -34.99 12.75 -21.86
C ASN A 778 -35.04 11.45 -22.66
N ASP A 779 -33.89 10.90 -23.03
CA ASP A 779 -33.83 9.65 -23.79
C ASP A 779 -34.24 8.43 -22.93
N LEU A 780 -33.91 8.40 -21.64
CA LEU A 780 -34.38 7.37 -20.70
C LEU A 780 -35.90 7.46 -20.45
N LEU A 781 -36.46 8.67 -20.38
CA LEU A 781 -37.91 8.85 -20.29
C LEU A 781 -38.62 8.33 -21.55
N ARG A 782 -38.04 8.53 -22.74
CA ARG A 782 -38.59 7.93 -23.97
C ARG A 782 -38.58 6.41 -23.91
N TRP A 783 -37.55 5.77 -23.33
CA TRP A 783 -37.58 4.31 -23.11
C TRP A 783 -38.80 3.88 -22.28
N LEU A 784 -39.18 4.64 -21.24
CA LEU A 784 -40.35 4.36 -20.41
C LEU A 784 -41.68 4.65 -21.12
N GLU A 785 -41.76 5.70 -21.93
CA GLU A 785 -42.95 6.07 -22.71
C GLU A 785 -43.24 5.05 -23.82
N MET A 786 -42.20 4.56 -24.51
CA MET A 786 -42.36 3.53 -25.55
C MET A 786 -42.92 2.24 -24.96
N ASP A 787 -42.59 1.90 -23.71
CA ASP A 787 -43.09 0.72 -23.00
C ASP A 787 -44.56 0.86 -22.54
N SER A 788 -45.14 2.06 -22.62
CA SER A 788 -46.54 2.34 -22.28
C SER A 788 -47.52 2.24 -23.46
N PHE A 789 -47.02 2.28 -24.70
CA PHE A 789 -47.83 2.26 -25.93
C PHE A 789 -48.06 0.86 -26.51
N TRP A 790 -47.23 -0.13 -26.15
CA TRP A 790 -47.30 -1.47 -26.72
C TRP A 790 -47.74 -2.46 -25.65
N GLY A 791 -49.02 -2.81 -25.68
CA GLY A 791 -49.49 -4.03 -25.02
C GLY A 791 -48.72 -5.20 -25.60
N THR A 792 -47.97 -5.90 -24.74
CA THR A 792 -47.20 -7.14 -24.98
C THR A 792 -45.74 -7.00 -25.50
N SER A 793 -44.81 -7.41 -24.64
CA SER A 793 -43.58 -8.17 -24.97
C SER A 793 -42.30 -7.52 -25.53
N ASN A 794 -42.08 -6.20 -25.48
CA ASN A 794 -40.81 -5.64 -25.97
C ASN A 794 -40.03 -4.77 -24.97
N HIS A 795 -39.09 -5.44 -24.28
CA HIS A 795 -37.92 -4.95 -23.53
C HIS A 795 -38.04 -4.60 -22.03
N PRO A 796 -38.37 -5.56 -21.15
CA PRO A 796 -38.32 -5.39 -19.69
C PRO A 796 -36.95 -4.92 -19.15
N THR A 797 -35.85 -5.23 -19.86
CA THR A 797 -34.50 -4.75 -19.51
C THR A 797 -34.35 -3.25 -19.70
N ARG A 798 -34.94 -2.64 -20.74
CA ARG A 798 -34.85 -1.19 -20.97
C ARG A 798 -35.57 -0.42 -19.88
N SER A 799 -36.78 -0.83 -19.52
CA SER A 799 -37.54 -0.21 -18.43
C SER A 799 -36.86 -0.41 -17.09
N TYR A 800 -36.32 -1.60 -16.83
CA TYR A 800 -35.49 -1.85 -15.65
C TYR A 800 -34.28 -0.92 -15.55
N LEU A 801 -33.53 -0.76 -16.65
CA LEU A 801 -32.34 0.10 -16.71
C LEU A 801 -32.69 1.58 -16.61
N ALA A 802 -33.76 2.02 -17.29
CA ALA A 802 -34.26 3.38 -17.25
C ALA A 802 -34.69 3.77 -15.83
N VAL A 803 -35.44 2.90 -15.14
CA VAL A 803 -35.85 3.14 -13.75
C VAL A 803 -34.64 3.29 -12.82
N LEU A 804 -33.66 2.39 -12.91
CA LEU A 804 -32.45 2.47 -12.08
C LEU A 804 -31.63 3.73 -12.36
N CYS A 805 -31.46 4.09 -13.63
CA CYS A 805 -30.64 5.22 -14.02
C CYS A 805 -31.32 6.55 -13.73
N LEU A 806 -32.62 6.70 -14.04
CA LEU A 806 -33.40 7.89 -13.71
C LEU A 806 -33.45 8.10 -12.19
N GLY A 807 -33.65 7.04 -11.41
CA GLY A 807 -33.63 7.13 -9.95
C GLY A 807 -32.32 7.69 -9.39
N GLU A 808 -31.18 7.28 -9.95
CA GLU A 808 -29.85 7.76 -9.54
C GLU A 808 -29.55 9.18 -10.04
N ILE A 809 -29.83 9.48 -11.32
CA ILE A 809 -29.59 10.81 -11.89
C ILE A 809 -30.46 11.84 -11.17
N LEU A 810 -31.77 11.60 -11.04
CA LEU A 810 -32.70 12.53 -10.38
C LEU A 810 -32.35 12.76 -8.91
N ALA A 811 -31.87 11.72 -8.21
CA ALA A 811 -31.39 11.84 -6.83
C ALA A 811 -30.07 12.62 -6.69
N SER A 812 -29.34 12.83 -7.78
CA SER A 812 -28.09 13.59 -7.80
C SER A 812 -28.23 15.05 -8.24
N LEU A 813 -29.43 15.47 -8.64
CA LEU A 813 -29.68 16.83 -9.14
C LEU A 813 -29.69 17.85 -8.02
N ASN A 814 -29.05 19.00 -8.26
CA ASN A 814 -29.19 20.15 -7.38
C ASN A 814 -30.62 20.73 -7.44
N PRO A 815 -31.19 21.21 -6.31
CA PRO A 815 -32.53 21.82 -6.28
C PRO A 815 -32.70 23.05 -7.20
N GLU A 816 -31.59 23.71 -7.54
CA GLU A 816 -31.51 24.92 -8.36
C GLU A 816 -31.28 24.64 -9.86
N GLU A 817 -31.12 23.38 -10.27
CA GLU A 817 -30.94 23.04 -11.68
C GLU A 817 -32.20 23.28 -12.52
N SER A 818 -31.96 23.69 -13.77
CA SER A 818 -32.89 24.01 -14.88
C SER A 818 -34.32 23.46 -14.74
N LEU A 819 -35.30 24.32 -15.03
CA LEU A 819 -36.75 24.03 -15.12
C LEU A 819 -37.07 22.73 -15.90
N ALA A 820 -36.23 22.34 -16.86
CA ALA A 820 -36.39 21.13 -17.68
C ALA A 820 -36.22 19.81 -16.89
N LEU A 821 -35.35 19.78 -15.87
CA LEU A 821 -35.11 18.58 -15.06
C LEU A 821 -36.21 18.33 -14.02
N LYS A 822 -36.82 19.41 -13.49
CA LYS A 822 -38.04 19.31 -12.65
C LYS A 822 -39.21 18.71 -13.43
N SER A 823 -39.35 19.05 -14.71
CA SER A 823 -40.36 18.45 -15.60
C SER A 823 -40.12 16.95 -15.82
N ALA A 824 -38.87 16.53 -15.96
CA ALA A 824 -38.51 15.12 -16.13
C ALA A 824 -38.82 14.27 -14.88
N GLU A 825 -38.59 14.81 -13.69
CA GLU A 825 -38.93 14.17 -12.41
C GLU A 825 -40.44 13.91 -12.29
N ILE A 826 -41.27 14.93 -12.56
CA ILE A 826 -42.73 14.80 -12.53
C ILE A 826 -43.21 13.70 -13.49
N LYS A 827 -42.64 13.63 -14.70
CA LYS A 827 -42.97 12.57 -15.67
C LYS A 827 -42.59 11.19 -15.18
N PHE A 828 -41.43 11.05 -14.55
CA PHE A 828 -40.98 9.78 -14.00
C PHE A 828 -41.89 9.31 -12.85
N GLU A 829 -42.24 10.21 -11.93
CA GLU A 829 -43.17 9.92 -10.82
C GLU A 829 -44.55 9.46 -11.33
N GLN A 830 -45.11 10.16 -12.32
CA GLN A 830 -46.40 9.79 -12.93
C GLN A 830 -46.35 8.39 -13.57
N TRP A 831 -45.25 8.05 -14.24
CA TRP A 831 -45.07 6.73 -14.82
C TRP A 831 -45.02 5.63 -13.75
N ILE A 832 -44.29 5.86 -12.65
CA ILE A 832 -44.20 4.91 -11.53
C ILE A 832 -45.59 4.72 -10.88
N GLN A 833 -46.33 5.80 -10.64
CA GLN A 833 -47.70 5.75 -10.09
C GLN A 833 -48.63 4.94 -10.98
N MET A 834 -48.57 5.14 -12.29
CA MET A 834 -49.37 4.37 -13.25
C MET A 834 -49.05 2.86 -13.16
N LYS A 835 -47.77 2.47 -13.09
CA LYS A 835 -47.37 1.06 -13.00
C LYS A 835 -47.75 0.41 -11.66
N ILE A 836 -47.73 1.15 -10.56
CA ILE A 836 -48.15 0.65 -9.24
C ILE A 836 -49.67 0.49 -9.14
N ASN A 837 -50.45 1.40 -9.73
CA ASN A 837 -51.91 1.29 -9.79
C ASN A 837 -52.38 0.10 -10.63
N GLN A 838 -51.51 -0.47 -11.47
CA GLN A 838 -51.74 -1.72 -12.21
C GLN A 838 -51.51 -3.00 -11.38
N ASP A 839 -51.36 -2.86 -10.04
CA ASP A 839 -51.06 -3.90 -9.03
C ASP A 839 -49.58 -4.32 -8.99
N LEU A 840 -48.89 -3.93 -7.91
CA LEU A 840 -47.48 -4.23 -7.63
C LEU A 840 -47.15 -5.73 -7.71
N ALA A 841 -48.09 -6.59 -7.33
CA ALA A 841 -47.92 -8.03 -7.35
C ALA A 841 -47.76 -8.61 -8.77
N ARG A 842 -48.13 -7.85 -9.81
CA ARG A 842 -48.16 -8.28 -11.20
C ARG A 842 -47.00 -7.73 -12.04
N LEU A 843 -46.16 -6.87 -11.47
CA LEU A 843 -44.97 -6.36 -12.14
C LEU A 843 -43.89 -7.45 -12.25
N ASP A 844 -43.07 -7.38 -13.30
CA ASP A 844 -41.85 -8.19 -13.38
C ASP A 844 -40.98 -7.93 -12.15
N ASN A 845 -40.49 -8.99 -11.51
CA ASN A 845 -39.73 -8.92 -10.26
C ASN A 845 -38.53 -7.98 -10.36
N LYS A 846 -37.89 -7.84 -11.52
CA LYS A 846 -36.72 -6.95 -11.70
C LYS A 846 -37.14 -5.50 -11.79
N LEU A 847 -38.21 -5.20 -12.54
CA LEU A 847 -38.75 -3.85 -12.65
C LEU A 847 -39.26 -3.36 -11.30
N TYR A 848 -39.97 -4.22 -10.57
CA TYR A 848 -40.40 -3.93 -9.21
C TYR A 848 -39.21 -3.64 -8.28
N GLN A 849 -38.18 -4.48 -8.30
CA GLN A 849 -36.95 -4.24 -7.54
C GLN A 849 -36.28 -2.92 -7.93
N ALA A 850 -36.30 -2.53 -9.20
CA ALA A 850 -35.76 -1.26 -9.63
C ALA A 850 -36.55 -0.08 -9.04
N ILE A 851 -37.88 -0.12 -9.09
CA ILE A 851 -38.75 0.91 -8.51
C ILE A 851 -38.54 1.01 -6.99
N ALA A 852 -38.45 -0.13 -6.32
CA ALA A 852 -38.28 -0.19 -4.87
C ALA A 852 -36.88 0.20 -4.37
N ASN A 853 -35.89 0.25 -5.27
CA ASN A 853 -34.55 0.75 -4.98
C ASN A 853 -34.41 2.25 -5.21
N ILE A 854 -35.45 2.93 -5.72
CA ILE A 854 -35.44 4.39 -5.89
C ILE A 854 -35.36 5.06 -4.50
N PRO A 855 -34.57 6.12 -4.35
CA PRO A 855 -34.53 6.91 -3.12
C PRO A 855 -35.92 7.37 -2.67
N GLY A 856 -36.19 7.26 -1.36
CA GLY A 856 -37.52 7.53 -0.78
C GLY A 856 -38.11 8.91 -1.07
N LYS A 857 -37.29 9.92 -1.36
CA LYS A 857 -37.73 11.29 -1.69
C LYS A 857 -38.38 11.44 -3.08
N LEU A 858 -38.17 10.46 -3.96
CA LEU A 858 -38.84 10.37 -5.28
C LEU A 858 -40.12 9.51 -5.22
N LEU A 859 -40.49 9.02 -4.04
CA LEU A 859 -41.66 8.17 -3.83
C LEU A 859 -42.71 8.97 -3.06
N TRP A 860 -43.97 8.87 -3.49
CA TRP A 860 -45.06 9.65 -2.91
C TRP A 860 -45.54 9.07 -1.57
N GLU A 861 -46.28 9.89 -0.84
CA GLU A 861 -46.89 9.52 0.44
C GLU A 861 -47.80 8.28 0.30
N GLY A 862 -47.61 7.27 1.14
CA GLY A 862 -48.39 6.03 1.13
C GLY A 862 -47.83 4.88 0.28
N PHE A 863 -46.67 5.04 -0.38
CA PHE A 863 -46.02 3.94 -1.10
C PHE A 863 -45.59 2.77 -0.18
N ASP A 864 -45.19 3.08 1.05
CA ASP A 864 -44.89 2.12 2.11
C ASP A 864 -46.06 1.18 2.45
N LEU A 865 -47.29 1.70 2.46
CA LEU A 865 -48.50 0.89 2.64
C LEU A 865 -48.67 -0.15 1.54
N LYS A 866 -48.34 0.22 0.29
CA LYS A 866 -48.39 -0.69 -0.86
C LYS A 866 -47.35 -1.81 -0.75
N LEU A 867 -46.16 -1.52 -0.19
CA LEU A 867 -45.16 -2.54 0.12
C LEU A 867 -45.65 -3.52 1.19
N ILE A 868 -46.35 -3.02 2.22
CA ILE A 868 -46.92 -3.84 3.29
C ILE A 868 -48.06 -4.73 2.75
N GLU A 869 -48.93 -4.20 1.90
CA GLU A 869 -49.98 -4.95 1.22
C GLU A 869 -49.39 -6.10 0.39
N ALA A 870 -48.38 -5.79 -0.43
CA ALA A 870 -47.71 -6.79 -1.25
C ALA A 870 -46.98 -7.86 -0.40
N PHE A 871 -46.30 -7.47 0.68
CA PHE A 871 -45.71 -8.43 1.62
C PHE A 871 -46.74 -9.41 2.17
N LYS A 872 -47.93 -8.93 2.56
CA LYS A 872 -49.00 -9.78 3.10
C LYS A 872 -49.49 -10.79 2.06
N CYS A 873 -49.58 -10.40 0.79
CA CYS A 873 -49.94 -11.31 -0.31
C CYS A 873 -48.89 -12.41 -0.52
N PHE A 874 -47.60 -12.05 -0.42
CA PHE A 874 -46.48 -12.96 -0.71
C PHE A 874 -45.82 -13.55 0.54
N GLN A 875 -46.44 -13.46 1.72
CA GLN A 875 -45.81 -13.79 3.00
C GLN A 875 -45.25 -15.22 3.09
N ARG A 876 -45.70 -16.15 2.26
CA ARG A 876 -45.20 -17.53 2.24
C ARG A 876 -44.13 -17.79 1.18
N GLU A 877 -43.87 -16.82 0.32
CA GLU A 877 -42.92 -16.94 -0.78
C GLU A 877 -41.56 -16.33 -0.44
N PRO A 878 -40.46 -16.81 -1.04
CA PRO A 878 -39.15 -16.18 -0.92
C PRO A 878 -39.13 -14.70 -1.35
N SER A 879 -40.03 -14.32 -2.28
CA SER A 879 -40.23 -12.95 -2.76
C SER A 879 -40.64 -11.97 -1.64
N SER A 880 -41.26 -12.44 -0.56
CA SER A 880 -41.60 -11.63 0.63
C SER A 880 -40.44 -10.81 1.19
N LEU A 881 -39.21 -11.34 1.11
CA LEU A 881 -38.00 -10.69 1.61
C LEU A 881 -37.69 -9.38 0.88
N VAL A 882 -38.06 -9.29 -0.41
CA VAL A 882 -37.84 -8.11 -1.24
C VAL A 882 -38.67 -6.94 -0.72
N PHE A 883 -39.90 -7.16 -0.26
CA PHE A 883 -40.77 -6.11 0.26
C PHE A 883 -40.26 -5.54 1.59
N LEU A 884 -39.72 -6.38 2.48
CA LEU A 884 -39.09 -5.92 3.73
C LEU A 884 -37.81 -5.13 3.45
N ASN A 885 -37.00 -5.58 2.49
CA ASN A 885 -35.80 -4.86 2.03
C ASN A 885 -36.18 -3.48 1.47
N SER A 886 -37.21 -3.44 0.63
CA SER A 886 -37.75 -2.22 0.04
C SER A 886 -38.25 -1.25 1.11
N LEU A 887 -39.01 -1.76 2.08
CA LEU A 887 -39.54 -0.96 3.19
C LEU A 887 -38.43 -0.32 4.03
N GLY A 888 -37.29 -1.01 4.26
CA GLY A 888 -36.12 -0.40 4.91
C GLY A 888 -35.43 0.67 4.06
N LYS A 889 -35.48 0.57 2.72
CA LYS A 889 -34.85 1.56 1.81
C LYS A 889 -35.67 2.83 1.67
N CYS A 890 -36.97 2.71 1.44
CA CYS A 890 -37.83 3.83 1.07
C CYS A 890 -39.02 4.08 2.01
N GLY A 891 -39.26 3.23 3.01
CA GLY A 891 -40.38 3.38 3.93
C GLY A 891 -40.28 4.65 4.78
N GLN A 892 -41.43 5.29 5.02
CA GLN A 892 -41.52 6.37 5.99
C GLN A 892 -41.36 5.82 7.41
N CYS A 893 -40.75 6.60 8.29
CA CYS A 893 -40.53 6.19 9.66
C CYS A 893 -41.72 6.56 10.56
N ASN A 894 -42.85 5.89 10.37
CA ASN A 894 -44.09 6.11 11.13
C ASN A 894 -44.46 4.90 12.01
N SER A 895 -45.33 5.12 13.02
CA SER A 895 -45.75 4.08 13.97
C SER A 895 -46.31 2.83 13.29
N ASN A 896 -47.00 2.98 12.14
CA ASN A 896 -47.59 1.85 11.42
C ASN A 896 -46.52 0.90 10.87
N ASN A 897 -45.50 1.44 10.21
CA ASN A 897 -44.41 0.64 9.63
C ASN A 897 -43.56 -0.03 10.70
N LEU A 898 -43.26 0.69 11.79
CA LEU A 898 -42.48 0.16 12.91
C LEU A 898 -43.22 -0.99 13.60
N ASN A 899 -44.52 -0.83 13.87
CA ASN A 899 -45.34 -1.87 14.47
C ASN A 899 -45.48 -3.09 13.55
N PHE A 900 -45.62 -2.87 12.25
CA PHE A 900 -45.63 -3.94 11.26
C PHE A 900 -44.35 -4.77 11.30
N LEU A 901 -43.17 -4.13 11.27
CA LEU A 901 -41.89 -4.82 11.32
C LEU A 901 -41.66 -5.57 12.65
N LYS A 902 -42.01 -4.95 13.79
CA LYS A 902 -42.00 -5.62 15.10
C LYS A 902 -42.90 -6.85 15.12
N ASN A 903 -44.06 -6.78 14.48
CA ASN A 903 -44.98 -7.91 14.38
C ASN A 903 -44.41 -9.04 13.50
N VAL A 904 -43.78 -8.72 12.37
CA VAL A 904 -43.10 -9.73 11.52
C VAL A 904 -42.01 -10.47 12.29
N LEU A 905 -41.21 -9.75 13.08
CA LEU A 905 -40.18 -10.34 13.96
C LEU A 905 -40.75 -11.32 14.98
N LYS A 906 -41.85 -10.93 15.65
CA LYS A 906 -42.50 -11.77 16.67
C LYS A 906 -43.19 -12.99 16.06
N THR A 907 -43.90 -12.81 14.94
CA THR A 907 -44.89 -13.81 14.46
C THR A 907 -44.43 -14.65 13.26
N SER A 908 -43.45 -14.21 12.47
CA SER A 908 -43.02 -14.96 11.29
C SER A 908 -42.39 -16.31 11.67
N LYS A 909 -42.62 -17.33 10.85
CA LYS A 909 -41.95 -18.64 10.96
C LYS A 909 -40.69 -18.73 10.08
N HIS A 910 -40.50 -17.79 9.16
CA HIS A 910 -39.37 -17.78 8.23
C HIS A 910 -38.24 -16.93 8.78
N LEU A 911 -37.07 -17.56 9.00
CA LEU A 911 -35.91 -16.89 9.57
C LEU A 911 -35.47 -15.66 8.76
N GLY A 912 -35.41 -15.77 7.42
CA GLY A 912 -35.04 -14.65 6.56
C GLY A 912 -35.99 -13.44 6.67
N GLN A 913 -37.28 -13.66 6.94
CA GLN A 913 -38.22 -12.55 7.16
C GLN A 913 -37.96 -11.84 8.48
N LYS A 914 -37.62 -12.58 9.53
CA LYS A 914 -37.20 -11.99 10.80
C LYS A 914 -35.92 -11.18 10.62
N GLU A 915 -34.92 -11.74 9.95
CA GLU A 915 -33.66 -11.06 9.67
C GLU A 915 -33.88 -9.76 8.88
N LYS A 916 -34.65 -9.80 7.80
CA LYS A 916 -34.92 -8.61 6.98
C LYS A 916 -35.83 -7.60 7.67
N ALA A 917 -36.73 -8.02 8.56
CA ALA A 917 -37.51 -7.09 9.38
C ALA A 917 -36.65 -6.39 10.44
N ALA A 918 -35.69 -7.08 11.06
CA ALA A 918 -34.70 -6.49 11.97
C ALA A 918 -33.83 -5.45 11.26
N TRP A 919 -33.32 -5.80 10.10
CA TRP A 919 -32.55 -4.90 9.24
C TRP A 919 -33.36 -3.66 8.81
N ALA A 920 -34.63 -3.85 8.43
CA ALA A 920 -35.49 -2.73 8.04
C ALA A 920 -35.75 -1.78 9.23
N LEU A 921 -35.88 -2.32 10.44
CA LEU A 921 -35.98 -1.51 11.66
C LEU A 921 -34.72 -0.70 11.91
N SER A 922 -33.53 -1.34 11.94
CA SER A 922 -32.26 -0.64 12.21
C SER A 922 -32.03 0.50 11.22
N ARG A 923 -32.35 0.29 9.94
CA ARG A 923 -32.21 1.30 8.89
C ARG A 923 -33.20 2.46 9.05
N LEU A 924 -34.46 2.19 9.38
CA LEU A 924 -35.49 3.23 9.55
C LEU A 924 -35.21 4.12 10.76
N ILE A 925 -34.67 3.55 11.84
CA ILE A 925 -34.34 4.31 13.05
C ILE A 925 -32.99 5.01 12.99
N SER A 926 -32.23 4.92 11.90
CA SER A 926 -30.88 5.48 11.87
C SER A 926 -30.92 7.02 11.95
N PRO A 927 -30.07 7.65 12.79
CA PRO A 927 -29.95 9.11 12.81
C PRO A 927 -29.29 9.68 11.53
N GLY A 928 -28.71 8.81 10.70
CA GLY A 928 -28.15 9.15 9.39
C GLY A 928 -29.18 9.40 8.29
N GLN A 929 -30.47 9.22 8.60
CA GLN A 929 -31.58 9.62 7.73
C GLN A 929 -31.69 11.16 7.66
N PRO A 930 -32.18 11.72 6.54
CA PRO A 930 -32.49 13.15 6.48
C PRO A 930 -33.49 13.58 7.53
N GLU A 931 -33.40 14.83 7.95
CA GLU A 931 -34.19 15.38 9.06
C GLU A 931 -35.70 15.22 8.85
N GLU A 932 -36.19 15.36 7.63
CA GLU A 932 -37.60 15.17 7.28
C GLU A 932 -38.11 13.71 7.40
N TYR A 933 -37.22 12.72 7.49
CA TYR A 933 -37.54 11.29 7.64
C TYR A 933 -37.12 10.70 8.98
N ARG A 934 -36.60 11.53 9.88
CA ARG A 934 -36.20 11.13 11.22
C ARG A 934 -37.43 10.75 12.05
N ILE A 935 -37.22 9.72 12.87
CA ILE A 935 -38.23 9.16 13.77
C ILE A 935 -38.36 10.01 15.04
N ASP A 936 -39.52 9.95 15.70
CA ASP A 936 -39.67 10.52 17.04
C ASP A 936 -38.79 9.76 18.05
N PHE A 937 -38.12 10.50 18.92
CA PHE A 937 -37.15 9.93 19.87
C PHE A 937 -37.78 8.91 20.82
N LYS A 938 -39.06 9.07 21.22
CA LYS A 938 -39.78 8.10 22.05
C LYS A 938 -39.95 6.76 21.33
N GLN A 939 -40.07 6.77 20.01
CA GLN A 939 -40.14 5.54 19.23
C GLN A 939 -38.76 4.86 19.13
N VAL A 940 -37.65 5.61 19.15
CA VAL A 940 -36.27 5.07 19.28
C VAL A 940 -36.14 4.29 20.58
N GLU A 941 -36.54 4.89 21.71
CA GLU A 941 -36.53 4.22 23.02
C GLU A 941 -37.40 2.95 23.01
N GLY A 942 -38.59 3.02 22.41
CA GLY A 942 -39.48 1.87 22.25
C GLY A 942 -38.92 0.78 21.32
N ILE A 943 -37.92 1.07 20.49
CA ILE A 943 -37.21 0.07 19.67
C ILE A 943 -36.01 -0.47 20.42
N ALA A 944 -35.28 0.36 21.17
CA ALA A 944 -34.22 -0.10 22.06
C ALA A 944 -34.76 -1.11 23.09
N GLN A 945 -35.87 -0.79 23.75
CA GLN A 945 -36.52 -1.71 24.70
C GLN A 945 -36.97 -3.02 24.02
N PHE A 946 -37.54 -2.93 22.82
CA PHE A 946 -37.94 -4.11 22.05
C PHE A 946 -36.74 -4.98 21.67
N ALA A 947 -35.61 -4.38 21.25
CA ALA A 947 -34.40 -5.12 20.89
C ALA A 947 -33.80 -5.84 22.11
N LEU A 948 -33.76 -5.19 23.28
CA LEU A 948 -33.38 -5.81 24.55
C LEU A 948 -34.29 -7.00 24.90
N GLU A 949 -35.61 -6.87 24.77
CA GLU A 949 -36.57 -7.97 24.97
C GLU A 949 -36.30 -9.15 24.02
N GLN A 950 -35.97 -8.88 22.76
CA GLN A 950 -35.69 -9.94 21.79
C GLN A 950 -34.37 -10.67 22.10
N LEU A 951 -33.32 -9.96 22.53
CA LEU A 951 -32.04 -10.58 22.89
C LEU A 951 -32.15 -11.54 24.08
N HIS A 952 -33.03 -11.25 25.04
CA HIS A 952 -33.32 -12.13 26.18
C HIS A 952 -34.29 -13.28 25.85
N HIS A 953 -34.82 -13.35 24.62
CA HIS A 953 -35.76 -14.40 24.23
C HIS A 953 -35.04 -15.73 23.96
N VAL A 954 -35.46 -16.79 24.67
CA VAL A 954 -34.80 -18.11 24.70
C VAL A 954 -34.60 -18.75 23.31
N ILE A 955 -35.46 -18.44 22.33
CA ILE A 955 -35.44 -19.01 20.98
C ILE A 955 -35.08 -17.94 19.91
N ILE A 956 -34.09 -17.10 20.18
CA ILE A 956 -33.55 -16.20 19.15
C ILE A 956 -32.45 -16.90 18.35
N LYS A 957 -32.50 -16.81 17.02
CA LYS A 957 -31.47 -17.38 16.14
C LYS A 957 -30.27 -16.42 16.06
N PRO A 958 -29.02 -16.94 15.93
CA PRO A 958 -27.80 -16.12 15.89
C PRO A 958 -27.87 -14.89 14.99
N GLN A 959 -28.33 -15.05 13.74
CA GLN A 959 -28.41 -13.94 12.78
C GLN A 959 -29.45 -12.88 13.14
N VAL A 960 -30.54 -13.27 13.80
CA VAL A 960 -31.55 -12.31 14.29
C VAL A 960 -30.99 -11.52 15.48
N ALA A 961 -30.20 -12.17 16.33
CA ALA A 961 -29.54 -11.50 17.45
C ALA A 961 -28.51 -10.46 16.97
N LEU A 962 -27.69 -10.79 15.96
CA LEU A 962 -26.77 -9.83 15.32
C LEU A 962 -27.50 -8.58 14.79
N ASN A 963 -28.65 -8.76 14.14
CA ASN A 963 -29.43 -7.63 13.64
C ASN A 963 -30.12 -6.83 14.76
N MET A 964 -30.46 -7.46 15.89
CA MET A 964 -30.96 -6.75 17.08
C MET A 964 -29.87 -5.91 17.76
N LEU A 965 -28.62 -6.39 17.80
CA LEU A 965 -27.48 -5.56 18.20
C LEU A 965 -27.30 -4.35 17.27
N GLY A 966 -27.54 -4.56 15.97
CA GLY A 966 -27.61 -3.47 14.98
C GLY A 966 -28.73 -2.45 15.25
N CYS A 967 -29.88 -2.87 15.79
CA CYS A 967 -30.91 -1.93 16.25
C CYS A 967 -30.44 -1.13 17.47
N LEU A 968 -29.81 -1.77 18.46
CA LEU A 968 -29.28 -1.09 19.65
C LEU A 968 -28.18 -0.10 19.31
N SER A 969 -27.26 -0.44 18.41
CA SER A 969 -26.21 0.49 17.97
C SER A 969 -26.77 1.73 17.28
N GLN A 970 -27.82 1.58 16.46
CA GLN A 970 -28.49 2.73 15.84
C GLN A 970 -29.24 3.58 16.88
N CYS A 971 -29.86 2.98 17.91
CA CYS A 971 -30.43 3.73 19.03
C CYS A 971 -29.36 4.51 19.82
N LEU A 972 -28.19 3.91 20.05
CA LEU A 972 -27.07 4.57 20.72
C LEU A 972 -26.43 5.68 19.87
N ALA A 973 -26.52 5.59 18.55
CA ALA A 973 -26.12 6.69 17.68
C ALA A 973 -26.99 7.95 17.87
N TRP A 974 -28.24 7.83 18.31
CA TRP A 974 -29.05 8.98 18.74
C TRP A 974 -28.58 9.55 20.08
N HIS A 975 -28.23 8.68 21.02
CA HIS A 975 -27.62 9.08 22.30
C HIS A 975 -26.33 9.88 22.07
N ALA A 976 -25.52 9.44 21.12
CA ALA A 976 -24.32 10.14 20.68
C ALA A 976 -24.58 11.51 19.99
N LEU A 977 -25.82 11.78 19.55
CA LEU A 977 -26.26 13.07 18.99
C LEU A 977 -26.97 13.97 20.02
N ASP A 978 -26.70 13.79 21.31
CA ASP A 978 -27.33 14.52 22.41
C ASP A 978 -28.83 14.24 22.61
N TYR A 979 -29.36 13.16 22.02
CA TYR A 979 -30.70 12.65 22.33
C TYR A 979 -30.60 11.53 23.37
N GLU A 980 -30.55 11.90 24.65
CA GLU A 980 -30.29 10.97 25.75
C GLU A 980 -31.38 9.90 25.90
N LEU A 981 -31.03 8.62 25.71
CA LEU A 981 -31.94 7.49 25.96
C LEU A 981 -32.31 7.42 27.45
N ASN A 982 -33.51 6.90 27.73
CA ASN A 982 -33.97 6.62 29.08
C ASN A 982 -32.87 5.92 29.92
N PRO A 983 -32.52 6.44 31.12
CA PRO A 983 -31.47 5.85 31.96
C PRO A 983 -31.68 4.37 32.29
N SER A 984 -32.93 3.90 32.35
CA SER A 984 -33.25 2.48 32.54
C SER A 984 -32.80 1.61 31.36
N ILE A 985 -32.90 2.13 30.14
CA ILE A 985 -32.43 1.45 28.92
C ILE A 985 -30.90 1.46 28.89
N CYS A 986 -30.26 2.60 29.19
CA CYS A 986 -28.79 2.69 29.26
C CYS A 986 -28.23 1.68 30.27
N ARG A 987 -28.82 1.61 31.47
CA ARG A 987 -28.43 0.66 32.51
C ARG A 987 -28.62 -0.80 32.08
N GLN A 988 -29.69 -1.11 31.34
CA GLN A 988 -29.88 -2.45 30.77
C GLN A 988 -28.83 -2.81 29.72
N ILE A 989 -28.36 -1.84 28.93
CA ILE A 989 -27.28 -2.02 27.94
C ILE A 989 -25.93 -2.20 28.64
N GLU A 990 -25.62 -1.40 29.66
CA GLU A 990 -24.38 -1.53 30.47
C GLU A 990 -24.30 -2.88 31.18
N LEU A 991 -25.44 -3.40 31.65
CA LEU A 991 -25.57 -4.66 32.38
C LEU A 991 -25.92 -5.84 31.47
N LEU A 992 -25.57 -5.81 30.17
CA LEU A 992 -25.87 -6.86 29.20
C LEU A 992 -24.65 -7.80 28.98
N PRO A 993 -24.28 -8.71 29.91
CA PRO A 993 -23.15 -9.60 29.71
C PRO A 993 -23.48 -10.68 28.66
N LYS A 994 -22.52 -10.95 27.76
CA LYS A 994 -22.68 -11.94 26.69
C LYS A 994 -23.03 -13.34 27.20
N SER A 995 -22.55 -13.73 28.38
CA SER A 995 -22.80 -15.03 29.01
C SER A 995 -24.27 -15.27 29.38
N ASP A 996 -25.04 -14.20 29.63
CA ASP A 996 -26.40 -14.30 30.17
C ASP A 996 -27.45 -14.29 29.07
N LEU A 997 -27.02 -14.05 27.82
CA LEU A 997 -27.90 -14.09 26.67
C LEU A 997 -28.12 -15.54 26.19
N PRO A 998 -29.36 -16.02 26.08
CA PRO A 998 -29.65 -17.39 25.66
C PRO A 998 -29.00 -17.78 24.33
N VAL A 999 -28.83 -16.82 23.41
CA VAL A 999 -28.23 -17.02 22.09
C VAL A 999 -26.76 -17.46 22.17
N HIS A 1000 -26.01 -17.00 23.17
CA HIS A 1000 -24.57 -17.27 23.30
C HIS A 1000 -24.29 -18.78 23.41
N SER A 1001 -25.14 -19.53 24.10
CA SER A 1001 -25.05 -21.00 24.17
C SER A 1001 -25.19 -21.69 22.80
N TYR A 1002 -25.94 -21.08 21.86
CA TYR A 1002 -26.14 -21.59 20.50
C TYR A 1002 -25.03 -21.17 19.52
N LEU A 1003 -24.12 -20.26 19.92
CA LEU A 1003 -23.05 -19.73 19.08
C LEU A 1003 -21.79 -20.60 19.05
N SER A 1004 -21.59 -21.47 20.05
CA SER A 1004 -20.41 -22.34 20.22
C SER A 1004 -20.07 -23.26 19.02
N GLY A 1005 -20.99 -23.42 18.07
CA GLY A 1005 -20.78 -24.15 16.81
C GLY A 1005 -20.42 -23.29 15.60
N PHE A 1006 -20.34 -21.95 15.74
CA PHE A 1006 -20.21 -20.98 14.66
C PHE A 1006 -19.19 -19.88 15.02
N ARG A 1007 -17.90 -20.25 15.19
CA ARG A 1007 -16.84 -19.36 15.72
C ARG A 1007 -16.76 -17.96 15.08
N GLN A 1008 -17.03 -17.82 13.78
CA GLN A 1008 -17.04 -16.49 13.13
C GLN A 1008 -18.24 -15.64 13.56
N ILE A 1009 -19.43 -16.23 13.65
CA ILE A 1009 -20.65 -15.55 14.10
C ILE A 1009 -20.56 -15.23 15.59
N GLU A 1010 -19.98 -16.15 16.36
CA GLU A 1010 -19.67 -15.99 17.79
C GLU A 1010 -18.72 -14.81 18.02
N SER A 1011 -17.60 -14.75 17.28
CA SER A 1011 -16.66 -13.61 17.35
C SER A 1011 -17.35 -12.28 17.01
N ILE A 1012 -18.08 -12.21 15.89
CA ILE A 1012 -18.77 -10.97 15.47
C ILE A 1012 -19.82 -10.55 16.51
N PHE A 1013 -20.52 -11.51 17.11
CA PHE A 1013 -21.52 -11.25 18.14
C PHE A 1013 -20.87 -10.70 19.42
N ASP A 1014 -19.76 -11.31 19.85
CA ASP A 1014 -18.99 -10.89 21.01
C ASP A 1014 -18.43 -9.47 20.83
N ASP A 1015 -17.79 -9.22 19.69
CA ASP A 1015 -17.25 -7.90 19.34
C ASP A 1015 -18.36 -6.84 19.35
N ARG A 1016 -19.50 -7.12 18.71
CA ARG A 1016 -20.63 -6.17 18.65
C ARG A 1016 -21.26 -5.90 20.01
N ILE A 1017 -21.36 -6.91 20.89
CA ILE A 1017 -21.87 -6.71 22.27
C ILE A 1017 -20.91 -5.87 23.10
N GLU A 1018 -19.61 -6.13 23.02
CA GLU A 1018 -18.61 -5.43 23.84
C GLU A 1018 -18.49 -3.94 23.46
N LEU A 1019 -18.88 -3.57 22.23
CA LEU A 1019 -18.93 -2.18 21.78
C LEU A 1019 -20.16 -1.39 22.28
N LEU A 1020 -21.30 -2.03 22.59
CA LEU A 1020 -22.53 -1.31 22.96
C LEU A 1020 -22.38 -0.44 24.22
N PRO A 1021 -21.79 -0.91 25.34
CA PRO A 1021 -21.58 -0.06 26.51
C PRO A 1021 -20.62 1.11 26.23
N LYS A 1022 -19.62 0.89 25.37
CA LYS A 1022 -18.65 1.95 24.99
C LYS A 1022 -19.34 3.09 24.24
N MET A 1023 -20.36 2.80 23.44
CA MET A 1023 -21.14 3.81 22.71
C MET A 1023 -21.97 4.73 23.62
N LEU A 1024 -22.26 4.37 24.88
CA LEU A 1024 -22.92 5.27 25.84
C LEU A 1024 -22.01 6.44 26.26
N ASN A 1025 -20.68 6.25 26.21
CA ASN A 1025 -19.69 7.26 26.57
C ASN A 1025 -18.78 7.60 25.38
N ILE A 1026 -19.38 7.76 24.20
CA ILE A 1026 -18.69 7.91 22.91
C ILE A 1026 -17.72 9.09 22.84
N ALA A 1027 -17.91 10.10 23.68
CA ALA A 1027 -17.01 11.24 23.80
C ALA A 1027 -15.65 10.88 24.44
N THR A 1028 -15.53 9.69 25.03
CA THR A 1028 -14.37 9.24 25.81
C THR A 1028 -13.72 7.95 25.31
N VAL A 1029 -14.22 7.38 24.20
CA VAL A 1029 -13.66 6.15 23.62
C VAL A 1029 -12.33 6.38 22.88
N SER A 1030 -11.51 5.34 22.76
CA SER A 1030 -10.22 5.38 22.04
C SER A 1030 -10.42 5.53 20.51
N GLU A 1031 -9.38 5.91 19.77
CA GLU A 1031 -9.44 5.98 18.29
C GLU A 1031 -9.65 4.59 17.65
N GLU A 1032 -9.12 3.53 18.26
CA GLU A 1032 -9.32 2.15 17.85
C GLU A 1032 -10.79 1.72 18.04
N ASP A 1033 -11.33 1.93 19.24
CA ASP A 1033 -12.74 1.66 19.55
C ASP A 1033 -13.66 2.50 18.65
N SER A 1034 -13.31 3.76 18.38
CA SER A 1034 -14.06 4.64 17.48
C SER A 1034 -14.08 4.09 16.05
N SER A 1035 -12.94 3.60 15.55
CA SER A 1035 -12.84 2.98 14.23
C SER A 1035 -13.67 1.69 14.15
N GLN A 1036 -13.66 0.88 15.21
CA GLN A 1036 -14.48 -0.33 15.32
C GLN A 1036 -15.99 -0.02 15.40
N ILE A 1037 -16.39 0.99 16.19
CA ILE A 1037 -17.78 1.47 16.26
C ILE A 1037 -18.25 2.00 14.90
N LYS A 1038 -17.38 2.77 14.22
CA LYS A 1038 -17.66 3.29 12.87
C LYS A 1038 -17.86 2.16 11.88
N GLN A 1039 -16.98 1.17 11.90
CA GLN A 1039 -17.07 -0.01 11.04
C GLN A 1039 -18.34 -0.80 11.35
N PHE A 1040 -18.68 -1.04 12.62
CA PHE A 1040 -19.91 -1.72 13.03
C PHE A 1040 -21.17 -0.98 12.55
N LEU A 1041 -21.24 0.34 12.68
CA LEU A 1041 -22.37 1.14 12.19
C LEU A 1041 -22.48 1.12 10.66
N ILE A 1042 -21.34 1.15 9.95
CA ILE A 1042 -21.28 1.03 8.49
C ILE A 1042 -21.75 -0.36 8.04
N ASP A 1043 -21.25 -1.42 8.68
CA ASP A 1043 -21.58 -2.81 8.34
C ASP A 1043 -23.05 -3.09 8.60
N THR A 1044 -23.60 -2.62 9.73
CA THR A 1044 -25.03 -2.74 10.05
C THR A 1044 -25.95 -2.12 8.98
N ILE A 1045 -25.48 -1.10 8.26
CA ILE A 1045 -26.23 -0.39 7.22
C ILE A 1045 -25.96 -0.93 5.80
N ARG A 1046 -24.79 -1.54 5.59
CA ARG A 1046 -24.36 -2.15 4.31
C ARG A 1046 -24.82 -3.60 4.15
N GLU A 1047 -24.76 -4.41 5.21
CA GLU A 1047 -25.41 -5.74 5.34
C GLU A 1047 -26.94 -5.61 5.14
#